data_AF-A0A851GAR1-F1
#
_entry.id   AF-A0A851GAR1-F1
#
_cell.length_a   1.000
_cell.length_b   1.000
_cell.length_c   1.000
_cell.angle_alpha   90.00
_cell.angle_beta   90.00
_cell.angle_gamma   90.00
#
_symmetry.space_group_name_H-M   'P 1'
#
loop_
_entity.id
_entity.type
_entity.pdbx_description
1 polymer ?
#
loop_
_entity_poly.entity_id
_entity_poly.type
_entity_poly.pdbx_seq_one_letter_code
_entity_poly.pdbx_strand_id
1 'polypeptide(L)'
;MKPSIIASVIIGLSTSLTLLAKPRELNYGTKESLELAIQDLINTHGKAYPKGPAFLKRLKQINDEKDLAKLRKEALMANPAIDFDQLLIIERSVNKRWLPANWQCNSSLPKTGHNNNISTLSLKDGSTKQIFKPEGGKFLGDLELHFDADKIMFSSIGEHGAWAVFEMDLKKGAQPEQITPPIADIDCMDPCYLPDGRIIFASTSGFQGVPCVGGNDIVANLHILDPKTNNIRRICFDQENNWNPTVLPNGKILFQRWEYTDSAHYFSRLLMHMNPDGTNQKEYYGSNSYWPNSMFYARPIPGSSNKFITIVTGHHGVARAGELILFDNNKGRHEADGVIQRIPGRGKKVEPVIKDRLVNGSFPLFLHPYPLSENHFIVSMSLDGKHFGIYLVDTFDNIVPIQEANKNALTEAIPLRKTAKPPVKPDLVRLDQKDATFYIQDIYAGPGLKDVPRGTVKTLKVYTYEYAPRKQGGHYAIGMEGPWDVRTVLGTVPVNKDGSVMFKAPANTPIGFLPLDAEGKALQIMRSWATAMPGEVVSCVGCHEPQNMSPTPRPTMASKMAPKKLTPWLGTKPRGFSFHREIQPVLDESCVGCHTTELAKKDGRPDFEDMKKSYFELHPYVRRNGPEGDYHLLTPLEFHADTSELVQILQKGHYNVKLGEESWEKLITWIDMNVPEHGTWTEAPKGRGSKTEEFLGRRAETRKKYAGLEVNPEVVQNPYTERKKFIAPPEVTENKTKPETSKHWPIAPDKARAMQQGKTPLSVDLGNGSKMTFVYIPKGEFINAEGKKELVKKSYWMANTEVSLEQYRAFQKEYKNGVYDMHYKDQVDRGYYMNDPKFPVIRTNWDEANAFCDWLGKKLGKQVKLPSSSQWEWACRAGSASPVNYGELADDFGKHANLSDVNMKKMAVKGVNPKPIKNPPPHLDFIPKRDDVNDGVLHLAKVGSYQPNIWGLHDMHGNVAEWTSSDYADDKKTVLGGSWRDRPHRAAAGFSLGFRPWQKVYNVGFRVIIEE
;
A
#
# COMPACT_ATOMS: atom_id res chain seq x y z
N MET A 1 26.51 -4.50 37.75
CA MET A 1 25.40 -4.34 38.71
C MET A 1 24.23 -5.19 38.25
N LYS A 2 23.66 -6.00 39.14
CA LYS A 2 22.59 -6.99 38.86
C LYS A 2 21.27 -6.31 38.45
N PRO A 3 20.41 -6.94 37.63
CA PRO A 3 19.08 -6.43 37.30
C PRO A 3 18.02 -7.03 38.26
N SER A 4 17.16 -6.19 38.82
CA SER A 4 15.95 -6.61 39.52
C SER A 4 14.85 -5.55 39.39
N ILE A 5 13.67 -5.98 38.90
CA ILE A 5 12.31 -5.45 39.16
C ILE A 5 12.02 -4.12 38.42
N ILE A 6 11.01 -3.99 37.54
CA ILE A 6 9.58 -4.12 37.81
C ILE A 6 8.85 -4.77 36.62
N ALA A 7 8.33 -5.98 36.89
CA ALA A 7 7.11 -6.50 36.31
C ALA A 7 6.04 -6.43 37.41
N SER A 8 4.78 -6.14 37.03
CA SER A 8 3.51 -6.30 37.78
C SER A 8 2.69 -5.00 37.88
N VAL A 9 1.69 -4.87 37.00
CA VAL A 9 0.34 -4.42 37.39
C VAL A 9 -0.66 -5.28 36.61
N ILE A 10 -1.74 -5.67 37.29
CA ILE A 10 -2.87 -6.52 36.88
C ILE A 10 -2.75 -7.99 37.35
N ILE A 11 -2.90 -8.16 38.66
CA ILE A 11 -3.60 -9.30 39.26
C ILE A 11 -4.73 -8.70 40.11
N GLY A 12 -5.97 -9.08 39.83
CA GLY A 12 -7.14 -8.65 40.57
C GLY A 12 -8.39 -9.39 40.07
N LEU A 13 -8.75 -10.46 40.80
CA LEU A 13 -9.96 -11.28 40.72
C LEU A 13 -9.95 -12.46 39.72
N SER A 14 -9.24 -13.50 40.15
CA SER A 14 -9.51 -14.91 39.81
C SER A 14 -10.30 -15.53 40.96
N THR A 15 -11.59 -15.79 40.76
CA THR A 15 -12.34 -16.93 41.31
C THR A 15 -13.72 -16.96 40.65
N SER A 16 -13.83 -17.59 39.48
CA SER A 16 -15.06 -18.28 39.11
C SER A 16 -14.71 -19.47 38.22
N LEU A 17 -15.31 -20.58 38.57
CA LEU A 17 -15.15 -21.91 38.00
C LEU A 17 -15.14 -21.91 36.47
N THR A 18 -14.28 -22.76 35.92
CA THR A 18 -14.47 -23.58 34.71
C THR A 18 -15.85 -23.49 34.05
N LEU A 19 -16.07 -22.43 33.27
CA LEU A 19 -16.96 -22.46 32.12
C LEU A 19 -16.10 -22.88 30.94
N LEU A 20 -15.93 -24.20 30.76
CA LEU A 20 -15.76 -24.75 29.42
C LEU A 20 -16.91 -24.17 28.61
N ALA A 21 -16.63 -23.18 27.77
CA ALA A 21 -17.59 -22.72 26.79
C ALA A 21 -18.13 -23.97 26.09
N LYS A 22 -19.44 -24.19 26.16
CA LYS A 22 -20.08 -25.24 25.36
C LYS A 22 -19.50 -25.13 23.94
N PRO A 23 -19.12 -26.25 23.29
CA PRO A 23 -18.76 -26.21 21.88
C PRO A 23 -19.85 -25.41 21.17
N ARG A 24 -19.47 -24.33 20.48
CA ARG A 24 -20.43 -23.60 19.64
C ARG A 24 -21.04 -24.67 18.72
N GLU A 25 -22.36 -24.84 18.75
CA GLU A 25 -23.02 -25.84 17.92
C GLU A 25 -22.66 -25.55 16.45
N LEU A 26 -21.95 -26.49 15.84
CA LEU A 26 -21.55 -26.40 14.45
C LEU A 26 -22.80 -26.67 13.60
N ASN A 27 -23.17 -25.70 12.76
CA ASN A 27 -24.20 -25.93 11.74
C ASN A 27 -23.54 -26.73 10.59
N TYR A 28 -23.96 -27.98 10.40
CA TYR A 28 -23.44 -28.88 9.38
C TYR A 28 -24.08 -28.66 7.99
N GLY A 29 -24.88 -27.60 7.82
CA GLY A 29 -25.64 -27.28 6.61
C GLY A 29 -27.13 -27.60 6.79
N THR A 30 -28.01 -26.94 6.05
CA THR A 30 -29.46 -27.18 6.17
C THR A 30 -29.93 -28.35 5.30
N LYS A 31 -31.20 -28.76 5.43
CA LYS A 31 -31.84 -29.71 4.50
C LYS A 31 -31.78 -29.21 3.05
N GLU A 32 -31.96 -27.91 2.84
CA GLU A 32 -31.85 -27.25 1.54
C GLU A 32 -30.40 -27.29 1.00
N SER A 33 -29.41 -27.02 1.85
CA SER A 33 -27.98 -27.16 1.49
C SER A 33 -27.67 -28.54 0.94
N LEU A 34 -28.16 -29.60 1.59
CA LEU A 34 -27.95 -30.97 1.14
C LEU A 34 -28.71 -31.30 -0.15
N GLU A 35 -29.93 -30.81 -0.30
CA GLU A 35 -30.71 -30.98 -1.55
C GLU A 35 -29.96 -30.38 -2.75
N LEU A 36 -29.47 -29.16 -2.60
CA LEU A 36 -28.69 -28.46 -3.64
C LEU A 36 -27.41 -29.22 -4.00
N ALA A 37 -26.66 -29.70 -3.01
CA ALA A 37 -25.46 -30.47 -3.25
C ALA A 37 -25.74 -31.79 -3.97
N ILE A 38 -26.78 -32.53 -3.58
CA ILE A 38 -27.17 -33.78 -4.27
C ILE A 38 -27.58 -33.48 -5.72
N GLN A 39 -28.33 -32.40 -5.95
CA GLN A 39 -28.75 -32.00 -7.29
C GLN A 39 -27.55 -31.60 -8.17
N ASP A 40 -26.59 -30.86 -7.61
CA ASP A 40 -25.33 -30.51 -8.26
C ASP A 40 -24.54 -31.77 -8.66
N LEU A 41 -24.44 -32.75 -7.77
CA LEU A 41 -23.78 -34.03 -8.06
C LEU A 41 -24.50 -34.82 -9.16
N ILE A 42 -25.83 -34.86 -9.16
CA ILE A 42 -26.62 -35.49 -10.23
C ILE A 42 -26.36 -34.78 -11.56
N ASN A 43 -26.36 -33.45 -11.57
CA ASN A 43 -26.18 -32.66 -12.78
C ASN A 43 -24.76 -32.78 -13.34
N THR A 44 -23.76 -32.76 -12.46
CA THR A 44 -22.34 -32.79 -12.82
C THR A 44 -21.88 -34.17 -13.26
N HIS A 45 -22.32 -35.24 -12.57
CA HIS A 45 -21.81 -36.59 -12.78
C HIS A 45 -22.80 -37.55 -13.46
N GLY A 46 -24.09 -37.20 -13.53
CA GLY A 46 -25.12 -38.01 -14.18
C GLY A 46 -25.11 -39.46 -13.70
N LYS A 47 -24.90 -40.39 -14.65
CA LYS A 47 -24.89 -41.84 -14.38
C LYS A 47 -23.77 -42.29 -13.43
N ALA A 48 -22.70 -41.50 -13.26
CA ALA A 48 -21.64 -41.82 -12.31
C ALA A 48 -22.04 -41.59 -10.84
N TYR A 49 -23.18 -40.90 -10.57
CA TYR A 49 -23.76 -40.74 -9.24
C TYR A 49 -25.17 -41.40 -9.12
N PRO A 50 -25.27 -42.74 -9.26
CA PRO A 50 -26.54 -43.44 -9.46
C PRO A 50 -27.47 -43.39 -8.23
N LYS A 51 -26.94 -43.14 -7.04
CA LYS A 51 -27.71 -43.09 -5.79
C LYS A 51 -28.39 -41.73 -5.55
N GLY A 52 -28.07 -40.69 -6.34
CA GLY A 52 -28.60 -39.33 -6.16
C GLY A 52 -30.12 -39.24 -6.04
N PRO A 53 -30.91 -39.79 -6.99
CA PRO A 53 -32.37 -39.77 -6.91
C PRO A 53 -32.93 -40.45 -5.65
N ALA A 54 -32.28 -41.52 -5.19
CA ALA A 54 -32.67 -42.20 -3.95
C ALA A 54 -32.36 -41.35 -2.71
N PHE A 55 -31.24 -40.63 -2.70
CA PHE A 55 -30.91 -39.70 -1.61
C PHE A 55 -31.91 -38.54 -1.53
N LEU A 56 -32.32 -37.94 -2.66
CA LEU A 56 -33.36 -36.90 -2.67
C LEU A 56 -34.70 -37.39 -2.11
N LYS A 57 -35.09 -38.64 -2.45
CA LYS A 57 -36.31 -39.24 -1.91
C LYS A 57 -36.23 -39.43 -0.39
N ARG A 58 -35.10 -39.93 0.11
CA ARG A 58 -34.85 -40.10 1.57
C ARG A 58 -34.83 -38.75 2.29
N LEU A 59 -34.21 -37.74 1.70
CA LEU A 59 -34.12 -36.40 2.29
C LEU A 59 -35.48 -35.83 2.62
N LYS A 60 -36.47 -35.98 1.72
CA LYS A 60 -37.86 -35.51 1.94
C LYS A 60 -38.50 -36.10 3.20
N GLN A 61 -38.10 -37.30 3.62
CA GLN A 61 -38.68 -38.04 4.74
C GLN A 61 -38.02 -37.74 6.09
N ILE A 62 -36.84 -37.09 6.11
CA ILE A 62 -36.08 -36.82 7.33
C ILE A 62 -36.57 -35.52 8.00
N ASN A 63 -36.79 -35.59 9.31
CA ASN A 63 -37.25 -34.47 10.13
C ASN A 63 -36.35 -34.18 11.36
N ASP A 64 -35.38 -35.05 11.69
CA ASP A 64 -34.42 -34.83 12.77
C ASP A 64 -32.99 -34.63 12.24
N GLU A 65 -32.16 -33.93 13.02
CA GLU A 65 -30.80 -33.57 12.59
C GLU A 65 -29.83 -34.76 12.55
N LYS A 66 -30.07 -35.83 13.33
CA LYS A 66 -29.16 -36.98 13.39
C LYS A 66 -29.25 -37.80 12.11
N ASP A 67 -30.47 -38.10 11.67
CA ASP A 67 -30.69 -38.77 10.39
C ASP A 67 -30.29 -37.88 9.20
N LEU A 68 -30.48 -36.57 9.32
CA LEU A 68 -30.02 -35.62 8.30
C LEU A 68 -28.49 -35.66 8.17
N ALA A 69 -27.75 -35.62 9.29
CA ALA A 69 -26.29 -35.72 9.30
C ALA A 69 -25.79 -37.05 8.73
N LYS A 70 -26.47 -38.16 9.04
CA LYS A 70 -26.16 -39.48 8.46
C LYS A 70 -26.37 -39.49 6.95
N LEU A 71 -27.51 -39.02 6.46
CA LEU A 71 -27.79 -38.94 5.02
C LEU A 71 -26.80 -37.98 4.32
N ARG A 72 -26.46 -36.85 4.94
CA ARG A 72 -25.47 -35.88 4.42
C ARG A 72 -24.13 -36.57 4.18
N LYS A 73 -23.63 -37.30 5.18
CA LYS A 73 -22.39 -38.08 5.05
C LYS A 73 -22.49 -39.14 3.96
N GLU A 74 -23.56 -39.93 3.94
CA GLU A 74 -23.75 -40.97 2.91
C GLU A 74 -23.82 -40.40 1.49
N ALA A 75 -24.54 -39.29 1.30
CA ALA A 75 -24.75 -38.68 -0.01
C ALA A 75 -23.48 -38.01 -0.53
N LEU A 76 -22.81 -37.20 0.30
CA LEU A 76 -21.64 -36.43 -0.12
C LEU A 76 -20.37 -37.29 -0.19
N MET A 77 -20.21 -38.32 0.65
CA MET A 77 -19.10 -39.27 0.52
C MET A 77 -19.25 -40.20 -0.69
N ALA A 78 -20.45 -40.31 -1.27
CA ALA A 78 -20.68 -41.00 -2.54
C ALA A 78 -20.37 -40.13 -3.78
N ASN A 79 -19.83 -38.91 -3.59
CA ASN A 79 -19.41 -38.04 -4.68
C ASN A 79 -18.36 -38.73 -5.56
N PRO A 80 -18.58 -38.86 -6.89
CA PRO A 80 -17.64 -39.51 -7.80
C PRO A 80 -16.27 -38.85 -7.90
N ALA A 81 -16.12 -37.59 -7.48
CA ALA A 81 -14.82 -36.93 -7.35
C ALA A 81 -13.95 -37.48 -6.19
N ILE A 82 -14.55 -38.29 -5.30
CA ILE A 82 -13.87 -39.08 -4.27
C ILE A 82 -13.59 -40.48 -4.85
N ASP A 83 -12.62 -40.54 -5.76
CA ASP A 83 -12.19 -41.77 -6.47
C ASP A 83 -10.94 -42.43 -5.83
N PHE A 84 -10.69 -42.13 -4.56
CA PHE A 84 -9.53 -42.58 -3.79
C PHE A 84 -9.98 -43.15 -2.45
N ASP A 85 -9.22 -44.14 -1.94
CA ASP A 85 -9.51 -44.82 -0.67
C ASP A 85 -8.74 -44.22 0.51
N GLN A 86 -7.68 -43.45 0.24
CA GLN A 86 -6.75 -42.96 1.26
C GLN A 86 -6.38 -41.49 1.06
N LEU A 87 -6.18 -40.80 2.19
CA LEU A 87 -5.57 -39.48 2.27
C LEU A 87 -4.17 -39.59 2.84
N LEU A 88 -3.19 -38.89 2.28
CA LEU A 88 -1.98 -38.52 3.00
C LEU A 88 -2.29 -37.39 3.96
N ILE A 89 -1.77 -37.46 5.18
CA ILE A 89 -1.94 -36.45 6.21
C ILE A 89 -0.66 -36.29 7.05
N ILE A 90 -0.55 -35.15 7.72
CA ILE A 90 0.35 -35.01 8.87
C ILE A 90 -0.48 -35.06 10.15
N GLU A 91 -0.17 -36.04 11.00
CA GLU A 91 -0.66 -36.09 12.38
C GLU A 91 0.36 -35.41 13.29
N ARG A 92 -0.08 -34.47 14.11
CA ARG A 92 0.82 -33.73 15.02
C ARG A 92 0.19 -33.40 16.36
N SER A 93 0.99 -33.48 17.41
CA SER A 93 0.60 -33.03 18.75
C SER A 93 0.38 -31.51 18.77
N VAL A 94 -0.67 -31.07 19.47
CA VAL A 94 -1.02 -29.65 19.62
C VAL A 94 -0.28 -28.95 20.76
N ASN A 95 0.62 -29.64 21.46
CA ASN A 95 1.32 -29.11 22.64
C ASN A 95 2.43 -28.11 22.28
N LYS A 96 2.91 -28.13 21.04
CA LYS A 96 3.96 -27.24 20.56
C LYS A 96 3.43 -26.39 19.41
N ARG A 97 3.92 -25.16 19.33
CA ARG A 97 3.61 -24.26 18.21
C ARG A 97 4.18 -24.83 16.91
N TRP A 98 3.32 -25.03 15.91
CA TRP A 98 3.67 -25.59 14.60
C TRP A 98 3.23 -24.72 13.41
N LEU A 99 2.50 -23.63 13.65
CA LEU A 99 2.21 -22.60 12.64
C LEU A 99 3.00 -21.32 12.94
N PRO A 100 3.70 -20.75 11.93
CA PRO A 100 4.32 -19.45 12.07
C PRO A 100 3.21 -18.38 12.16
N ALA A 101 3.55 -17.20 12.70
CA ALA A 101 2.61 -16.08 12.65
C ALA A 101 2.51 -15.57 11.20
N ASN A 102 1.50 -14.76 10.88
CA ASN A 102 1.20 -14.41 9.48
C ASN A 102 2.26 -13.48 8.83
N TRP A 103 3.17 -12.92 9.64
CA TRP A 103 4.34 -12.14 9.21
C TRP A 103 5.68 -12.91 9.28
N GLN A 104 5.65 -14.19 9.64
CA GLN A 104 6.86 -14.98 9.85
C GLN A 104 7.08 -16.01 8.74
N CYS A 105 8.34 -16.40 8.56
CA CYS A 105 8.74 -17.56 7.77
C CYS A 105 8.64 -18.85 8.62
N ASN A 106 8.64 -20.05 8.01
CA ASN A 106 8.70 -21.31 8.77
C ASN A 106 9.99 -21.39 9.60
N SER A 107 11.07 -20.72 9.18
CA SER A 107 12.31 -20.59 9.97
C SER A 107 12.12 -20.01 11.38
N SER A 108 11.03 -19.28 11.64
CA SER A 108 10.72 -18.75 12.98
C SER A 108 10.12 -19.80 13.93
N LEU A 109 9.83 -21.02 13.45
CA LEU A 109 9.36 -22.12 14.27
C LEU A 109 10.51 -22.84 15.00
N PRO A 110 10.23 -23.47 16.16
CA PRO A 110 11.18 -24.39 16.78
C PRO A 110 11.55 -25.52 15.80
N LYS A 111 12.84 -25.82 15.67
CA LYS A 111 13.33 -26.85 14.74
C LYS A 111 13.04 -28.28 15.23
N THR A 112 13.10 -28.50 16.54
CA THR A 112 12.94 -29.82 17.19
C THR A 112 11.87 -29.81 18.27
N GLY A 113 11.62 -30.96 18.91
CA GLY A 113 10.65 -31.16 19.99
C GLY A 113 9.19 -31.24 19.53
N HIS A 114 8.96 -31.53 18.25
CA HIS A 114 7.65 -31.83 17.70
C HIS A 114 7.36 -33.33 17.79
N ASN A 115 6.10 -33.69 18.03
CA ASN A 115 5.61 -35.05 17.85
C ASN A 115 4.69 -35.04 16.64
N ASN A 116 5.26 -35.31 15.46
CA ASN A 116 4.56 -35.33 14.18
C ASN A 116 4.97 -36.53 13.34
N ASN A 117 4.09 -37.02 12.50
CA ASN A 117 4.38 -38.05 11.50
C ASN A 117 3.55 -37.82 10.22
N ILE A 118 4.05 -38.37 9.12
CA ILE A 118 3.29 -38.52 7.87
C ILE A 118 2.56 -39.87 7.97
N SER A 119 1.25 -39.85 7.72
CA SER A 119 0.39 -41.03 7.78
C SER A 119 -0.54 -41.10 6.56
N THR A 120 -1.06 -42.30 6.30
CA THR A 120 -2.26 -42.47 5.48
C THR A 120 -3.48 -42.55 6.40
N LEU A 121 -4.61 -41.97 5.96
CA LEU A 121 -5.93 -42.08 6.57
C LEU A 121 -6.87 -42.81 5.61
N SER A 122 -7.42 -43.93 6.05
CA SER A 122 -8.40 -44.72 5.30
C SER A 122 -9.79 -44.07 5.35
N LEU A 123 -10.42 -43.88 4.18
CA LEU A 123 -11.80 -43.38 4.12
C LEU A 123 -12.85 -44.45 4.47
N LYS A 124 -12.47 -45.73 4.54
CA LYS A 124 -13.39 -46.84 4.79
C LYS A 124 -13.74 -46.98 6.27
N ASP A 125 -12.73 -46.85 7.13
CA ASP A 125 -12.83 -47.12 8.56
C ASP A 125 -12.21 -46.03 9.45
N GLY A 126 -11.61 -44.97 8.86
CA GLY A 126 -10.96 -43.89 9.60
C GLY A 126 -9.62 -44.28 10.23
N SER A 127 -9.09 -45.47 9.93
CA SER A 127 -7.81 -45.92 10.48
C SER A 127 -6.64 -45.11 9.90
N THR A 128 -5.65 -44.81 10.74
CA THR A 128 -4.39 -44.19 10.30
C THR A 128 -3.24 -45.19 10.29
N LYS A 129 -2.37 -45.08 9.29
CA LYS A 129 -1.13 -45.87 9.19
C LYS A 129 0.05 -44.93 8.98
N GLN A 130 0.97 -44.92 9.94
CA GLN A 130 2.20 -44.15 9.87
C GLN A 130 3.07 -44.61 8.70
N ILE A 131 3.54 -43.65 7.90
CA ILE A 131 4.50 -43.85 6.81
C ILE A 131 5.91 -43.43 7.25
N PHE A 132 6.03 -42.25 7.88
CA PHE A 132 7.32 -41.70 8.29
C PHE A 132 7.20 -40.86 9.55
N LYS A 133 8.18 -40.99 10.45
CA LYS A 133 8.33 -40.16 11.64
C LYS A 133 9.79 -39.74 11.77
N PRO A 134 10.09 -38.43 11.79
CA PRO A 134 11.47 -37.98 11.90
C PRO A 134 12.02 -38.24 13.30
N GLU A 135 13.31 -38.54 13.35
CA GLU A 135 14.05 -38.70 14.60
C GLU A 135 14.22 -37.37 15.35
N GLY A 136 14.50 -37.45 16.66
CA GLY A 136 14.79 -36.27 17.49
C GLY A 136 13.65 -35.25 17.62
N GLY A 137 12.43 -35.61 17.20
CA GLY A 137 11.28 -34.71 17.19
C GLY A 137 11.45 -33.53 16.24
N LYS A 138 12.12 -33.71 15.10
CA LYS A 138 12.23 -32.66 14.06
C LYS A 138 10.84 -32.31 13.49
N PHE A 139 10.70 -31.06 13.06
CA PHE A 139 9.49 -30.57 12.42
C PHE A 139 9.14 -31.34 11.13
N LEU A 140 7.86 -31.48 10.82
CA LEU A 140 7.32 -31.86 9.51
C LEU A 140 6.23 -30.87 9.06
N GLY A 141 6.25 -30.51 7.79
CA GLY A 141 5.22 -29.69 7.14
C GLY A 141 5.50 -29.51 5.66
N ASP A 142 4.61 -28.76 5.00
CA ASP A 142 4.68 -28.43 3.57
C ASP A 142 4.69 -29.70 2.69
N LEU A 143 3.79 -30.64 3.00
CA LEU A 143 3.63 -31.91 2.30
C LEU A 143 3.11 -31.68 0.88
N GLU A 144 3.79 -32.28 -0.11
CA GLU A 144 3.39 -32.25 -1.51
C GLU A 144 3.50 -33.66 -2.13
N LEU A 145 2.48 -34.07 -2.88
CA LEU A 145 2.43 -35.35 -3.57
C LEU A 145 2.83 -35.18 -5.05
N HIS A 146 3.74 -36.01 -5.54
CA HIS A 146 4.11 -36.01 -6.95
C HIS A 146 2.91 -36.41 -7.84
N PHE A 147 2.84 -35.93 -9.08
CA PHE A 147 1.70 -36.16 -9.98
C PHE A 147 1.39 -37.66 -10.21
N ASP A 148 2.42 -38.51 -10.17
CA ASP A 148 2.31 -39.97 -10.33
C ASP A 148 1.94 -40.73 -9.04
N ALA A 149 1.79 -40.00 -7.92
CA ALA A 149 1.44 -40.51 -6.60
C ALA A 149 2.38 -41.60 -6.05
N ASP A 150 3.64 -41.58 -6.46
CA ASP A 150 4.67 -42.52 -6.06
C ASP A 150 5.76 -41.90 -5.18
N LYS A 151 5.78 -40.57 -5.06
CA LYS A 151 6.74 -39.82 -4.24
C LYS A 151 6.10 -38.65 -3.52
N ILE A 152 6.67 -38.27 -2.39
CA ILE A 152 6.27 -37.08 -1.63
C ILE A 152 7.46 -36.18 -1.35
N MET A 153 7.22 -34.87 -1.32
CA MET A 153 8.15 -33.88 -0.79
C MET A 153 7.61 -33.27 0.51
N PHE A 154 8.51 -32.84 1.38
CA PHE A 154 8.16 -32.11 2.61
C PHE A 154 9.36 -31.32 3.16
N SER A 155 9.08 -30.35 4.01
CA SER A 155 10.08 -29.61 4.79
C SER A 155 10.39 -30.30 6.11
N SER A 156 11.68 -30.43 6.45
CA SER A 156 12.14 -30.85 7.78
C SER A 156 13.50 -30.24 8.13
N ILE A 157 14.17 -30.77 9.15
CA ILE A 157 15.48 -30.31 9.61
C ILE A 157 16.57 -31.24 9.08
N GLY A 158 17.37 -30.67 8.18
CA GLY A 158 18.50 -31.32 7.52
C GLY A 158 19.78 -31.31 8.32
N GLU A 159 20.87 -31.54 7.59
CA GLU A 159 22.23 -31.44 8.11
C GLU A 159 22.52 -30.03 8.66
N HIS A 160 23.45 -29.96 9.61
CA HIS A 160 23.82 -28.74 10.33
C HIS A 160 22.67 -28.03 11.06
N GLY A 161 21.50 -28.68 11.16
CA GLY A 161 20.31 -28.12 11.78
C GLY A 161 19.63 -27.04 10.95
N ALA A 162 19.89 -26.92 9.64
CA ALA A 162 19.16 -26.01 8.75
C ALA A 162 17.79 -26.61 8.35
N TRP A 163 16.83 -25.75 7.99
CA TRP A 163 15.63 -26.23 7.30
C TRP A 163 16.00 -26.72 5.91
N ALA A 164 15.45 -27.88 5.52
CA ALA A 164 15.74 -28.50 4.24
C ALA A 164 14.50 -29.16 3.65
N VAL A 165 14.51 -29.35 2.34
CA VAL A 165 13.49 -30.11 1.62
C VAL A 165 13.96 -31.55 1.45
N PHE A 166 13.03 -32.48 1.69
CA PHE A 166 13.22 -33.91 1.55
C PHE A 166 12.27 -34.49 0.51
N GLU A 167 12.71 -35.49 -0.23
CA GLU A 167 11.89 -36.33 -1.10
C GLU A 167 11.88 -37.77 -0.56
N MET A 168 10.73 -38.45 -0.64
CA MET A 168 10.61 -39.85 -0.25
C MET A 168 9.78 -40.64 -1.28
N ASP A 169 10.32 -41.78 -1.72
CA ASP A 169 9.64 -42.75 -2.58
C ASP A 169 8.69 -43.62 -1.74
N LEU A 170 7.40 -43.57 -2.08
CA LEU A 170 6.34 -44.29 -1.36
C LEU A 170 6.35 -45.80 -1.63
N LYS A 171 6.99 -46.27 -2.72
CA LYS A 171 7.11 -47.70 -3.05
C LYS A 171 8.32 -48.34 -2.37
N LYS A 172 9.42 -47.59 -2.22
CA LYS A 172 10.67 -48.09 -1.61
C LYS A 172 10.65 -48.04 -0.08
N GLY A 173 9.90 -47.09 0.49
CA GLY A 173 9.61 -47.02 1.91
C GLY A 173 10.74 -46.51 2.81
N ALA A 174 10.38 -45.58 3.71
CA ALA A 174 11.01 -45.26 4.99
C ALA A 174 12.30 -44.42 5.05
N GLN A 175 12.99 -44.09 3.95
CA GLN A 175 14.17 -43.20 4.01
C GLN A 175 14.03 -41.98 3.10
N PRO A 176 13.67 -40.80 3.66
CA PRO A 176 13.66 -39.56 2.89
C PRO A 176 15.07 -39.08 2.58
N GLU A 177 15.28 -38.58 1.38
CA GLU A 177 16.55 -38.01 0.91
C GLU A 177 16.47 -36.48 0.93
N GLN A 178 17.49 -35.83 1.47
CA GLN A 178 17.59 -34.37 1.42
C GLN A 178 17.96 -33.94 -0.01
N ILE A 179 17.10 -33.16 -0.65
CA ILE A 179 17.31 -32.72 -2.04
C ILE A 179 17.92 -31.32 -2.14
N THR A 180 17.76 -30.49 -1.11
CA THR A 180 18.39 -29.16 -1.05
C THR A 180 19.80 -29.24 -0.46
N PRO A 181 20.75 -28.38 -0.87
CA PRO A 181 22.12 -28.41 -0.36
C PRO A 181 22.21 -28.20 1.17
N PRO A 182 23.08 -28.94 1.89
CA PRO A 182 23.25 -28.80 3.34
C PRO A 182 24.09 -27.57 3.70
N ILE A 183 23.47 -26.38 3.75
CA ILE A 183 24.15 -25.12 4.06
C ILE A 183 23.67 -24.59 5.42
N ALA A 184 24.57 -24.51 6.39
CA ALA A 184 24.22 -24.25 7.79
C ALA A 184 23.45 -22.94 8.06
N ASP A 185 23.71 -21.88 7.30
CA ASP A 185 23.14 -20.53 7.49
C ASP A 185 22.00 -20.18 6.50
N ILE A 186 21.63 -21.14 5.65
CA ILE A 186 20.57 -21.00 4.63
C ILE A 186 19.52 -22.08 4.86
N ASP A 187 18.30 -21.62 5.12
CA ASP A 187 17.14 -22.48 5.28
C ASP A 187 16.42 -22.64 3.92
N CYS A 188 15.94 -23.86 3.63
CA CYS A 188 15.15 -24.22 2.44
C CYS A 188 13.87 -24.94 2.86
N MET A 189 12.72 -24.56 2.32
CA MET A 189 11.39 -25.04 2.76
C MET A 189 10.30 -24.81 1.69
N ASP A 190 9.07 -25.22 1.98
CA ASP A 190 7.85 -24.95 1.19
C ASP A 190 7.99 -25.36 -0.30
N PRO A 191 8.21 -26.67 -0.56
CA PRO A 191 8.56 -27.17 -1.88
C PRO A 191 7.34 -27.38 -2.80
N CYS A 192 7.56 -27.33 -4.11
CA CYS A 192 6.55 -27.60 -5.13
C CYS A 192 7.17 -28.33 -6.33
N TYR A 193 6.56 -29.44 -6.75
CA TYR A 193 6.97 -30.17 -7.95
C TYR A 193 6.57 -29.43 -9.23
N LEU A 194 7.47 -29.39 -10.20
CA LEU A 194 7.19 -28.91 -11.55
C LEU A 194 6.95 -30.06 -12.54
N PRO A 195 6.12 -29.85 -13.58
CA PRO A 195 5.83 -30.89 -14.56
C PRO A 195 7.06 -31.31 -15.41
N ASP A 196 8.15 -30.57 -15.42
CA ASP A 196 9.40 -31.00 -16.09
C ASP A 196 10.36 -31.77 -15.17
N GLY A 197 9.99 -31.97 -13.91
CA GLY A 197 10.81 -32.63 -12.90
C GLY A 197 11.72 -31.69 -12.10
N ARG A 198 11.71 -30.38 -12.39
CA ARG A 198 12.35 -29.38 -11.53
C ARG A 198 11.52 -29.14 -10.27
N ILE A 199 12.11 -28.44 -9.30
CA ILE A 199 11.51 -28.19 -7.99
C ILE A 199 11.61 -26.70 -7.67
N ILE A 200 10.52 -26.11 -7.19
CA ILE A 200 10.55 -24.78 -6.58
C ILE A 200 10.53 -24.92 -5.06
N PHE A 201 11.26 -24.06 -4.36
CA PHE A 201 11.27 -23.99 -2.90
C PHE A 201 11.56 -22.57 -2.42
N ALA A 202 11.13 -22.23 -1.20
CA ALA A 202 11.49 -20.99 -0.54
C ALA A 202 12.86 -21.11 0.14
N SER A 203 13.72 -20.10 0.01
CA SER A 203 15.04 -20.08 0.64
C SER A 203 15.40 -18.73 1.25
N THR A 204 16.11 -18.77 2.39
CA THR A 204 16.55 -17.57 3.12
C THR A 204 17.89 -17.01 2.62
N SER A 205 18.39 -17.49 1.48
CA SER A 205 19.66 -17.09 0.85
C SER A 205 19.77 -15.60 0.52
N GLY A 206 18.67 -14.83 0.55
CA GLY A 206 18.70 -13.38 0.35
C GLY A 206 19.22 -12.57 1.54
N PHE A 207 19.36 -13.18 2.73
CA PHE A 207 19.79 -12.51 3.97
C PHE A 207 19.00 -11.22 4.28
N GLN A 208 17.72 -11.20 3.90
CA GLN A 208 16.77 -10.14 4.21
C GLN A 208 16.14 -10.40 5.59
N GLY A 209 15.83 -9.30 6.28
CA GLY A 209 15.05 -9.30 7.50
C GLY A 209 13.79 -8.46 7.32
N VAL A 210 12.72 -8.79 8.04
CA VAL A 210 11.46 -8.04 7.97
C VAL A 210 11.63 -6.65 8.60
N PRO A 211 11.51 -5.54 7.86
CA PRO A 211 11.84 -4.20 8.37
C PRO A 211 10.91 -3.73 9.49
N CYS A 212 9.62 -4.04 9.46
CA CYS A 212 8.67 -3.57 10.48
C CYS A 212 8.95 -4.10 11.92
N VAL A 213 9.76 -5.16 12.03
CA VAL A 213 10.26 -5.75 13.31
C VAL A 213 11.77 -5.57 13.49
N GLY A 214 12.37 -4.59 12.81
CA GLY A 214 13.80 -4.26 12.93
C GLY A 214 14.73 -5.29 12.29
N GLY A 215 14.26 -6.01 11.27
CA GLY A 215 15.01 -7.05 10.58
C GLY A 215 15.14 -8.36 11.37
N ASN A 216 14.34 -8.54 12.44
CA ASN A 216 14.48 -9.69 13.34
C ASN A 216 13.95 -11.01 12.77
N ASP A 217 12.81 -10.97 12.08
CA ASP A 217 12.25 -12.13 11.40
C ASP A 217 12.92 -12.31 10.04
N ILE A 218 13.14 -13.58 9.66
CA ILE A 218 13.88 -13.95 8.45
C ILE A 218 12.93 -14.00 7.26
N VAL A 219 13.40 -13.55 6.11
CA VAL A 219 12.68 -13.59 4.83
C VAL A 219 13.18 -14.74 3.96
N ALA A 220 12.25 -15.46 3.33
CA ALA A 220 12.51 -16.48 2.32
C ALA A 220 11.90 -16.10 0.95
N ASN A 221 12.64 -16.32 -0.13
CA ASN A 221 12.19 -16.09 -1.51
C ASN A 221 12.31 -17.35 -2.36
N LEU A 222 11.52 -17.44 -3.43
CA LEU A 222 11.47 -18.64 -4.27
C LEU A 222 12.76 -18.83 -5.09
N HIS A 223 13.17 -20.10 -5.16
CA HIS A 223 14.27 -20.62 -5.96
C HIS A 223 13.78 -21.80 -6.77
N ILE A 224 14.44 -22.07 -7.90
CA ILE A 224 14.27 -23.28 -8.69
C ILE A 224 15.52 -24.15 -8.60
N LEU A 225 15.33 -25.46 -8.40
CA LEU A 225 16.34 -26.51 -8.42
C LEU A 225 16.08 -27.43 -9.61
N ASP A 226 17.14 -27.73 -10.37
CA ASP A 226 17.15 -28.86 -11.29
C ASP A 226 17.84 -30.06 -10.61
N PRO A 227 17.11 -31.12 -10.22
CA PRO A 227 17.68 -32.29 -9.57
C PRO A 227 18.68 -33.07 -10.44
N LYS A 228 18.65 -32.90 -11.77
CA LYS A 228 19.57 -33.61 -12.68
C LYS A 228 20.97 -32.98 -12.67
N THR A 229 21.04 -31.66 -12.48
CA THR A 229 22.31 -30.91 -12.53
C THR A 229 22.70 -30.32 -11.18
N ASN A 230 21.84 -30.43 -10.16
CA ASN A 230 21.95 -29.73 -8.88
C ASN A 230 22.09 -28.20 -9.01
N ASN A 231 21.61 -27.62 -10.11
CA ASN A 231 21.70 -26.18 -10.34
C ASN A 231 20.55 -25.48 -9.63
N ILE A 232 20.86 -24.38 -8.93
CA ILE A 232 19.89 -23.59 -8.17
C ILE A 232 19.93 -22.14 -8.64
N ARG A 233 18.76 -21.56 -8.92
CA ARG A 233 18.62 -20.15 -9.25
C ARG A 233 17.53 -19.50 -8.42
N ARG A 234 17.79 -18.30 -7.91
CA ARG A 234 16.78 -17.43 -7.29
C ARG A 234 15.86 -16.86 -8.38
N ILE A 235 14.56 -16.92 -8.15
CA ILE A 235 13.56 -16.46 -9.13
C ILE A 235 12.67 -15.33 -8.59
N CYS A 236 12.54 -15.18 -7.26
CA CYS A 236 11.89 -14.02 -6.65
C CYS A 236 12.91 -13.13 -5.91
N PHE A 237 12.76 -11.82 -6.05
CA PHE A 237 13.69 -10.80 -5.53
C PHE A 237 12.92 -9.75 -4.74
N ASP A 238 12.09 -10.22 -3.81
CA ASP A 238 11.10 -9.40 -3.12
C ASP A 238 11.64 -8.88 -1.79
N GLN A 239 10.97 -7.86 -1.24
CA GLN A 239 11.29 -7.25 0.05
C GLN A 239 11.06 -8.23 1.21
N GLU A 240 9.91 -8.90 1.21
CA GLU A 240 9.54 -9.91 2.19
C GLU A 240 9.27 -11.29 1.58
N ASN A 241 8.61 -12.15 2.34
CA ASN A 241 8.48 -13.56 2.09
C ASN A 241 7.61 -13.86 0.86
N ASN A 242 8.02 -14.92 0.16
CA ASN A 242 7.15 -15.66 -0.73
C ASN A 242 6.76 -17.00 -0.08
N TRP A 243 5.50 -17.40 -0.24
CA TRP A 243 4.97 -18.64 0.34
C TRP A 243 4.10 -19.43 -0.62
N ASN A 244 3.93 -20.69 -0.28
CA ASN A 244 2.99 -21.68 -0.80
C ASN A 244 2.93 -21.72 -2.33
N PRO A 245 4.07 -21.99 -3.01
CA PRO A 245 4.07 -22.17 -4.45
C PRO A 245 3.22 -23.39 -4.84
N THR A 246 2.39 -23.25 -5.87
CA THR A 246 1.63 -24.36 -6.45
C THR A 246 1.43 -24.17 -7.96
N VAL A 247 1.22 -25.26 -8.71
CA VAL A 247 1.12 -25.21 -10.17
C VAL A 247 -0.34 -24.99 -10.59
N LEU A 248 -0.60 -23.93 -11.36
CA LEU A 248 -1.88 -23.65 -12.02
C LEU A 248 -2.14 -24.67 -13.15
N PRO A 249 -3.41 -24.93 -13.53
CA PRO A 249 -3.74 -25.84 -14.63
C PRO A 249 -3.11 -25.48 -15.97
N ASN A 250 -2.73 -24.21 -16.17
CA ASN A 250 -2.04 -23.74 -17.36
C ASN A 250 -0.50 -23.89 -17.30
N GLY A 251 0.07 -24.50 -16.24
CA GLY A 251 1.51 -24.71 -16.06
C GLY A 251 2.28 -23.52 -15.46
N LYS A 252 1.61 -22.41 -15.12
CA LYS A 252 2.21 -21.31 -14.34
C LYS A 252 2.26 -21.66 -12.85
N ILE A 253 3.06 -20.91 -12.10
CA ILE A 253 3.16 -21.01 -10.65
C ILE A 253 2.29 -19.93 -10.02
N LEU A 254 1.40 -20.32 -9.12
CA LEU A 254 0.70 -19.45 -8.18
C LEU A 254 1.50 -19.44 -6.87
N PHE A 255 1.70 -18.27 -6.28
CA PHE A 255 2.39 -18.14 -5.00
C PHE A 255 1.91 -16.88 -4.28
N GLN A 256 2.18 -16.80 -3.00
CA GLN A 256 1.89 -15.61 -2.20
C GLN A 256 3.13 -14.73 -2.07
N ARG A 257 2.93 -13.40 -2.06
CA ARG A 257 3.96 -12.41 -1.80
C ARG A 257 3.52 -11.45 -0.69
N TRP A 258 4.41 -11.15 0.24
CA TRP A 258 4.29 -9.98 1.11
C TRP A 258 5.16 -8.85 0.54
N GLU A 259 4.59 -7.66 0.39
CA GLU A 259 5.30 -6.43 0.00
C GLU A 259 4.64 -5.21 0.66
N TYR A 260 5.39 -4.19 1.08
CA TYR A 260 4.77 -2.95 1.61
C TYR A 260 5.64 -1.70 1.52
N THR A 261 6.41 -1.55 0.46
CA THR A 261 7.16 -0.31 0.24
C THR A 261 6.20 0.90 0.18
N ASP A 262 6.40 1.87 1.07
CA ASP A 262 5.58 3.08 1.28
C ASP A 262 4.07 2.82 1.39
N SER A 263 3.69 1.66 1.94
CA SER A 263 2.29 1.24 2.08
C SER A 263 2.04 0.40 3.33
N ALA A 264 0.77 0.11 3.60
CA ALA A 264 0.35 -0.56 4.84
C ALA A 264 0.78 -2.04 4.90
N HIS A 265 1.67 -2.36 5.84
CA HIS A 265 2.29 -3.70 5.95
C HIS A 265 1.38 -4.82 6.51
N TYR A 266 0.32 -4.46 7.23
CA TYR A 266 -0.64 -5.44 7.78
C TYR A 266 -1.51 -6.10 6.73
N PHE A 267 -1.70 -5.47 5.58
CA PHE A 267 -2.78 -5.85 4.67
C PHE A 267 -2.32 -6.40 3.31
N SER A 268 -1.02 -6.35 3.05
CA SER A 268 -0.46 -6.73 1.75
C SER A 268 0.12 -8.14 1.77
N ARG A 269 -0.71 -9.15 1.53
CA ARG A 269 -0.28 -10.56 1.37
C ARG A 269 -1.03 -11.15 0.19
N LEU A 270 -0.71 -10.57 -0.96
CA LEU A 270 -1.36 -10.82 -2.23
C LEU A 270 -0.91 -12.11 -2.88
N LEU A 271 -1.71 -12.57 -3.83
CA LEU A 271 -1.35 -13.67 -4.70
C LEU A 271 -0.70 -13.13 -5.97
N MET A 272 0.34 -13.83 -6.39
CA MET A 272 1.15 -13.57 -7.57
C MET A 272 1.18 -14.82 -8.44
N HIS A 273 1.48 -14.65 -9.72
CA HIS A 273 1.77 -15.78 -10.59
C HIS A 273 2.95 -15.52 -11.53
N MET A 274 3.61 -16.58 -11.98
CA MET A 274 4.76 -16.53 -12.90
C MET A 274 4.89 -17.79 -13.74
N ASN A 275 5.74 -17.76 -14.77
CA ASN A 275 6.23 -18.99 -15.39
C ASN A 275 7.21 -19.70 -14.45
N PRO A 276 7.42 -21.03 -14.57
CA PRO A 276 8.32 -21.78 -13.70
C PRO A 276 9.77 -21.25 -13.66
N ASP A 277 10.25 -20.65 -14.75
CA ASP A 277 11.60 -20.06 -14.83
C ASP A 277 11.71 -18.65 -14.19
N GLY A 278 10.65 -18.17 -13.54
CA GLY A 278 10.59 -16.86 -12.90
C GLY A 278 10.18 -15.71 -13.82
N THR A 279 10.00 -15.95 -15.13
CA THR A 279 9.51 -14.90 -16.05
C THR A 279 8.02 -14.63 -15.86
N ASN A 280 7.55 -13.47 -16.33
CA ASN A 280 6.14 -13.08 -16.33
C ASN A 280 5.52 -13.04 -14.93
N GLN A 281 6.29 -12.54 -13.95
CA GLN A 281 5.82 -12.27 -12.59
C GLN A 281 4.78 -11.14 -12.60
N LYS A 282 3.55 -11.46 -12.20
CA LYS A 282 2.42 -10.53 -12.19
C LYS A 282 1.51 -10.77 -11.00
N GLU A 283 0.74 -9.75 -10.64
CA GLU A 283 -0.37 -9.89 -9.70
C GLU A 283 -1.35 -10.98 -10.18
N TYR A 284 -1.88 -11.71 -9.22
CA TYR A 284 -2.96 -12.67 -9.43
C TYR A 284 -4.23 -12.30 -8.64
N TYR A 285 -4.10 -11.78 -7.41
CA TYR A 285 -5.22 -11.19 -6.66
C TYR A 285 -4.75 -10.28 -5.52
N GLY A 286 -5.45 -9.16 -5.27
CA GLY A 286 -5.34 -8.39 -4.03
C GLY A 286 -4.35 -7.22 -4.03
N SER A 287 -3.78 -6.85 -5.19
CA SER A 287 -2.92 -5.66 -5.28
C SER A 287 -3.72 -4.37 -5.12
N ASN A 288 -3.18 -3.40 -4.39
CA ASN A 288 -3.84 -2.15 -4.00
C ASN A 288 -5.13 -2.37 -3.20
N SER A 289 -5.20 -3.40 -2.34
CA SER A 289 -6.38 -3.73 -1.54
C SER A 289 -6.05 -3.96 -0.08
N TYR A 290 -6.86 -3.43 0.83
CA TYR A 290 -6.73 -3.71 2.26
C TYR A 290 -7.33 -5.07 2.64
N TRP A 291 -8.26 -5.59 1.84
CA TRP A 291 -8.82 -6.92 1.99
C TRP A 291 -8.63 -7.73 0.71
N PRO A 292 -8.35 -9.04 0.77
CA PRO A 292 -8.05 -9.82 1.97
C PRO A 292 -6.72 -9.41 2.61
N ASN A 293 -6.68 -9.22 3.95
CA ASN A 293 -5.42 -8.84 4.63
C ASN A 293 -4.29 -9.84 4.40
N SER A 294 -4.63 -11.13 4.46
CA SER A 294 -3.73 -12.27 4.31
C SER A 294 -4.48 -13.41 3.63
N MET A 295 -3.92 -13.92 2.55
CA MET A 295 -4.31 -15.20 1.96
C MET A 295 -3.25 -16.26 2.30
N PHE A 296 -3.61 -17.52 2.56
CA PHE A 296 -2.67 -18.64 2.72
C PHE A 296 -3.21 -19.92 2.10
N TYR A 297 -2.29 -20.79 1.68
CA TYR A 297 -2.61 -22.11 1.12
C TYR A 297 -3.58 -22.05 -0.06
N ALA A 298 -3.43 -21.03 -0.91
CA ALA A 298 -4.25 -20.91 -2.10
C ALA A 298 -4.03 -22.10 -3.02
N ARG A 299 -5.12 -22.76 -3.45
CA ARG A 299 -5.08 -23.84 -4.43
C ARG A 299 -5.99 -23.49 -5.62
N PRO A 300 -5.54 -23.73 -6.87
CA PRO A 300 -6.38 -23.54 -8.04
C PRO A 300 -7.51 -24.56 -8.07
N ILE A 301 -8.66 -24.14 -8.60
CA ILE A 301 -9.77 -25.06 -8.86
C ILE A 301 -9.42 -25.96 -10.05
N PRO A 302 -9.63 -27.29 -9.97
CA PRO A 302 -9.38 -28.21 -11.08
C PRO A 302 -10.03 -27.71 -12.38
N GLY A 303 -9.25 -27.67 -13.47
CA GLY A 303 -9.71 -27.21 -14.78
C GLY A 303 -9.81 -25.69 -14.95
N SER A 304 -9.58 -24.88 -13.91
CA SER A 304 -9.64 -23.41 -13.99
C SER A 304 -8.32 -22.75 -13.57
N SER A 305 -7.81 -21.86 -14.43
CA SER A 305 -6.64 -21.02 -14.09
C SER A 305 -7.02 -19.63 -13.56
N ASN A 306 -8.32 -19.37 -13.34
CA ASN A 306 -8.84 -18.09 -12.87
C ASN A 306 -9.60 -18.20 -11.54
N LYS A 307 -9.96 -19.42 -11.12
CA LYS A 307 -10.63 -19.68 -9.84
C LYS A 307 -9.68 -20.33 -8.86
N PHE A 308 -9.76 -19.93 -7.60
CA PHE A 308 -8.95 -20.49 -6.54
C PHE A 308 -9.69 -20.45 -5.21
N ILE A 309 -9.36 -21.41 -4.35
CA ILE A 309 -9.81 -21.45 -2.95
C ILE A 309 -8.61 -21.13 -2.06
N THR A 310 -8.82 -20.31 -1.03
CA THR A 310 -7.75 -19.92 -0.10
C THR A 310 -8.29 -19.74 1.32
N ILE A 311 -7.37 -19.71 2.28
CA ILE A 311 -7.66 -19.25 3.63
C ILE A 311 -7.45 -17.74 3.70
N VAL A 312 -8.46 -16.99 4.14
CA VAL A 312 -8.35 -15.56 4.45
C VAL A 312 -8.22 -15.37 5.96
N THR A 313 -7.20 -14.63 6.39
CA THR A 313 -6.89 -14.39 7.81
C THR A 313 -6.32 -12.99 8.07
N GLY A 314 -6.03 -12.66 9.33
CA GLY A 314 -5.48 -11.36 9.75
C GLY A 314 -3.95 -11.25 9.59
N HIS A 315 -3.38 -10.13 10.03
CA HIS A 315 -1.93 -10.01 10.22
C HIS A 315 -1.53 -10.55 11.61
N HIS A 316 -2.13 -10.00 12.66
CA HIS A 316 -2.11 -10.59 14.00
C HIS A 316 -3.30 -11.52 14.26
N GLY A 317 -3.24 -12.26 15.36
CA GLY A 317 -4.32 -13.12 15.83
C GLY A 317 -4.10 -14.57 15.44
N VAL A 318 -5.06 -15.15 14.73
CA VAL A 318 -5.03 -16.57 14.34
C VAL A 318 -3.91 -16.81 13.32
N ALA A 319 -2.98 -17.70 13.66
CA ALA A 319 -1.85 -18.05 12.82
C ALA A 319 -2.30 -18.98 11.68
N ARG A 320 -2.14 -18.52 10.44
CA ARG A 320 -2.37 -19.18 9.13
C ARG A 320 -3.76 -19.78 8.87
N ALA A 321 -4.56 -20.02 9.90
CA ALA A 321 -5.94 -20.47 9.84
C ALA A 321 -6.91 -19.29 9.78
N GLY A 322 -8.09 -19.52 9.21
CA GLY A 322 -9.08 -18.46 9.02
C GLY A 322 -10.32 -18.92 8.28
N GLU A 323 -10.90 -18.00 7.51
CA GLU A 323 -12.11 -18.23 6.72
C GLU A 323 -11.77 -18.88 5.38
N LEU A 324 -12.59 -19.84 4.93
CA LEU A 324 -12.44 -20.48 3.63
C LEU A 324 -13.19 -19.67 2.56
N ILE A 325 -12.48 -19.16 1.55
CA ILE A 325 -13.09 -18.28 0.53
C ILE A 325 -12.71 -18.72 -0.89
N LEU A 326 -13.73 -18.81 -1.73
CA LEU A 326 -13.63 -19.10 -3.17
C LEU A 326 -13.65 -17.80 -3.97
N PHE A 327 -12.73 -17.68 -4.91
CA PHE A 327 -12.56 -16.50 -5.77
C PHE A 327 -12.62 -16.87 -7.26
N ASP A 328 -13.00 -15.90 -8.09
CA ASP A 328 -12.92 -15.91 -9.56
C ASP A 328 -12.39 -14.57 -10.08
N ASN A 329 -11.18 -14.61 -10.63
CA ASN A 329 -10.49 -13.44 -11.18
C ASN A 329 -11.20 -12.79 -12.37
N ASN A 330 -12.16 -13.48 -13.00
CA ASN A 330 -12.96 -12.87 -14.06
C ASN A 330 -14.01 -11.89 -13.53
N LYS A 331 -14.38 -11.99 -12.24
CA LYS A 331 -15.33 -11.07 -11.60
C LYS A 331 -14.66 -9.81 -11.05
N GLY A 332 -13.41 -9.94 -10.61
CA GLY A 332 -12.62 -8.83 -10.09
C GLY A 332 -11.37 -9.33 -9.38
N ARG A 333 -10.48 -8.40 -9.06
CA ARG A 333 -9.18 -8.67 -8.40
C ARG A 333 -8.89 -7.74 -7.22
N HIS A 334 -9.74 -6.74 -7.04
CA HIS A 334 -9.61 -5.70 -6.04
C HIS A 334 -10.62 -5.99 -4.91
N GLU A 335 -10.16 -5.91 -3.67
CA GLU A 335 -11.00 -6.08 -2.49
C GLU A 335 -11.82 -7.38 -2.56
N ALA A 336 -13.14 -7.30 -2.39
CA ALA A 336 -14.06 -8.42 -2.45
C ALA A 336 -14.66 -8.68 -3.85
N ASP A 337 -14.24 -7.96 -4.89
CA ASP A 337 -14.88 -7.99 -6.21
C ASP A 337 -14.83 -9.38 -6.87
N GLY A 338 -13.76 -10.14 -6.62
CA GLY A 338 -13.61 -11.50 -7.14
C GLY A 338 -14.21 -12.59 -6.26
N VAL A 339 -14.81 -12.26 -5.11
CA VAL A 339 -15.34 -13.27 -4.20
C VAL A 339 -16.56 -13.97 -4.81
N ILE A 340 -16.50 -15.30 -4.89
CA ILE A 340 -17.65 -16.14 -5.16
C ILE A 340 -18.43 -16.39 -3.87
N GLN A 341 -17.74 -16.87 -2.83
CA GLN A 341 -18.37 -17.23 -1.57
C GLN A 341 -17.33 -17.38 -0.46
N ARG A 342 -17.69 -16.88 0.74
CA ARG A 342 -17.11 -17.36 2.00
C ARG A 342 -17.90 -18.58 2.47
N ILE A 343 -17.21 -19.66 2.82
CA ILE A 343 -17.81 -20.94 3.22
C ILE A 343 -17.60 -21.15 4.74
N PRO A 344 -18.67 -21.35 5.53
CA PRO A 344 -20.08 -21.24 5.14
C PRO A 344 -20.52 -19.77 4.97
N GLY A 345 -21.57 -19.54 4.17
CA GLY A 345 -22.07 -18.19 3.89
C GLY A 345 -22.73 -18.03 2.53
N ARG A 346 -23.33 -19.09 1.96
CA ARG A 346 -23.98 -19.05 0.66
C ARG A 346 -25.00 -17.91 0.57
N GLY A 347 -24.94 -17.17 -0.54
CA GLY A 347 -25.83 -16.04 -0.81
C GLY A 347 -25.56 -14.77 0.01
N LYS A 348 -24.57 -14.79 0.92
CA LYS A 348 -24.17 -13.59 1.67
C LYS A 348 -23.02 -12.89 0.96
N LYS A 349 -23.16 -11.58 0.78
CA LYS A 349 -22.08 -10.72 0.30
C LYS A 349 -20.95 -10.66 1.34
N VAL A 350 -19.70 -10.73 0.88
CA VAL A 350 -18.52 -10.50 1.72
C VAL A 350 -18.16 -9.03 1.64
N GLU A 351 -18.08 -8.37 2.79
CA GLU A 351 -17.68 -6.98 2.89
C GLU A 351 -16.16 -6.89 3.15
N PRO A 352 -15.42 -6.03 2.41
CA PRO A 352 -13.97 -5.86 2.58
C PRO A 352 -13.66 -5.04 3.84
N VAL A 353 -13.61 -5.71 4.99
CA VAL A 353 -13.36 -5.06 6.29
C VAL A 353 -11.86 -4.93 6.54
N ILE A 354 -11.39 -3.69 6.75
CA ILE A 354 -10.01 -3.40 7.17
C ILE A 354 -9.89 -3.66 8.67
N LYS A 355 -9.21 -4.75 9.05
CA LYS A 355 -9.07 -5.15 10.46
C LYS A 355 -7.87 -6.05 10.67
N ASP A 356 -6.88 -5.63 11.47
CA ASP A 356 -5.66 -6.42 11.78
C ASP A 356 -5.96 -7.87 12.19
N ARG A 357 -6.70 -8.07 13.29
CA ARG A 357 -7.10 -9.40 13.80
C ARG A 357 -8.40 -9.88 13.16
N LEU A 358 -8.43 -9.89 11.82
CA LEU A 358 -9.63 -10.07 11.00
C LEU A 358 -10.56 -11.19 11.51
N VAL A 359 -9.99 -12.39 11.67
CA VAL A 359 -10.72 -13.64 11.95
C VAL A 359 -10.77 -14.04 13.42
N ASN A 360 -10.36 -13.17 14.36
CA ASN A 360 -10.51 -13.48 15.78
C ASN A 360 -11.98 -13.72 16.14
N GLY A 361 -12.30 -14.92 16.62
CA GLY A 361 -13.66 -15.33 16.97
C GLY A 361 -14.50 -15.82 15.79
N SER A 362 -13.95 -15.84 14.57
CA SER A 362 -14.56 -16.50 13.41
C SER A 362 -14.36 -18.01 13.51
N PHE A 363 -15.45 -18.77 13.44
CA PHE A 363 -15.45 -20.23 13.49
C PHE A 363 -16.51 -20.78 12.54
N PRO A 364 -16.30 -21.97 11.94
CA PRO A 364 -15.11 -22.81 12.06
C PRO A 364 -13.84 -22.17 11.46
N LEU A 365 -12.67 -22.56 11.98
CA LEU A 365 -11.38 -22.16 11.43
C LEU A 365 -10.88 -23.24 10.46
N PHE A 366 -10.49 -22.82 9.26
CA PHE A 366 -10.02 -23.70 8.19
C PHE A 366 -8.52 -23.55 7.92
N LEU A 367 -7.93 -24.64 7.44
CA LEU A 367 -6.54 -24.79 6.98
C LEU A 367 -6.47 -25.74 5.79
N HIS A 368 -5.41 -25.59 4.99
CA HIS A 368 -5.00 -26.53 3.95
C HIS A 368 -6.14 -27.03 3.05
N PRO A 369 -6.84 -26.13 2.32
CA PRO A 369 -7.89 -26.57 1.43
C PRO A 369 -7.32 -27.36 0.25
N TYR A 370 -7.97 -28.47 -0.09
CA TYR A 370 -7.67 -29.28 -1.26
C TYR A 370 -8.95 -29.41 -2.12
N PRO A 371 -9.04 -28.75 -3.28
CA PRO A 371 -10.23 -28.80 -4.13
C PRO A 371 -10.35 -30.13 -4.87
N LEU A 372 -11.50 -30.78 -4.76
CA LEU A 372 -11.86 -31.97 -5.56
C LEU A 372 -12.60 -31.57 -6.84
N SER A 373 -13.37 -30.48 -6.77
CA SER A 373 -14.11 -29.85 -7.87
C SER A 373 -14.26 -28.36 -7.59
N GLU A 374 -15.04 -27.63 -8.40
CA GLU A 374 -15.40 -26.24 -8.09
C GLU A 374 -16.23 -26.10 -6.81
N ASN A 375 -17.04 -27.12 -6.48
CA ASN A 375 -18.02 -27.03 -5.40
C ASN A 375 -17.61 -27.81 -4.14
N HIS A 376 -16.60 -28.69 -4.19
CA HIS A 376 -16.29 -29.62 -3.09
C HIS A 376 -14.80 -29.61 -2.73
N PHE A 377 -14.50 -29.52 -1.43
CA PHE A 377 -13.15 -29.34 -0.89
C PHE A 377 -12.91 -30.25 0.31
N ILE A 378 -11.69 -30.79 0.42
CA ILE A 378 -11.19 -31.37 1.67
C ILE A 378 -10.44 -30.28 2.41
N VAL A 379 -10.70 -30.16 3.71
CA VAL A 379 -10.10 -29.12 4.55
C VAL A 379 -9.70 -29.69 5.90
N SER A 380 -8.66 -29.09 6.50
CA SER A 380 -8.43 -29.20 7.94
C SER A 380 -9.29 -28.17 8.66
N MET A 381 -10.14 -28.58 9.59
CA MET A 381 -11.08 -27.69 10.28
C MET A 381 -11.00 -27.85 11.80
N SER A 382 -11.09 -26.73 12.52
CA SER A 382 -11.11 -26.69 13.98
C SER A 382 -12.21 -25.78 14.52
N LEU A 383 -12.81 -26.18 15.65
CA LEU A 383 -13.80 -25.40 16.40
C LEU A 383 -13.21 -24.69 17.63
N ASP A 384 -11.96 -24.99 17.98
CA ASP A 384 -11.25 -24.40 19.11
C ASP A 384 -9.90 -23.77 18.72
N GLY A 385 -9.53 -23.86 17.44
CA GLY A 385 -8.29 -23.33 16.87
C GLY A 385 -7.04 -24.17 17.17
N LYS A 386 -7.18 -25.34 17.78
CA LYS A 386 -6.06 -26.23 18.14
C LYS A 386 -6.21 -27.62 17.55
N HIS A 387 -7.37 -28.24 17.75
CA HIS A 387 -7.64 -29.60 17.32
C HIS A 387 -8.27 -29.54 15.93
N PHE A 388 -7.45 -29.76 14.89
CA PHE A 388 -7.89 -29.81 13.50
C PHE A 388 -8.22 -31.25 13.10
N GLY A 389 -9.40 -31.47 12.54
CA GLY A 389 -9.81 -32.73 11.90
C GLY A 389 -9.92 -32.56 10.39
N ILE A 390 -10.17 -33.64 9.67
CA ILE A 390 -10.36 -33.63 8.21
C ILE A 390 -11.85 -33.67 7.88
N TYR A 391 -12.28 -32.71 7.06
CA TYR A 391 -13.68 -32.52 6.69
C TYR A 391 -13.82 -32.36 5.17
N LEU A 392 -14.94 -32.86 4.64
CA LEU A 392 -15.44 -32.51 3.32
C LEU A 392 -16.40 -31.33 3.48
N VAL A 393 -16.18 -30.25 2.74
CA VAL A 393 -17.02 -29.05 2.73
C VAL A 393 -17.39 -28.66 1.31
N ASP A 394 -18.50 -27.94 1.14
CA ASP A 394 -18.96 -27.51 -0.18
C ASP A 394 -19.46 -26.05 -0.23
N THR A 395 -19.68 -25.55 -1.44
CA THR A 395 -20.27 -24.22 -1.70
C THR A 395 -21.76 -24.14 -1.34
N PHE A 396 -22.37 -25.23 -0.91
CA PHE A 396 -23.76 -25.28 -0.45
C PHE A 396 -23.86 -25.13 1.08
N ASP A 397 -22.73 -24.92 1.76
CA ASP A 397 -22.56 -24.80 3.21
C ASP A 397 -22.70 -26.14 3.97
N ASN A 398 -22.61 -27.30 3.29
CA ASN A 398 -22.51 -28.58 3.99
C ASN A 398 -21.10 -28.78 4.55
N ILE A 399 -21.04 -29.34 5.76
CA ILE A 399 -19.80 -29.76 6.42
C ILE A 399 -19.96 -31.22 6.81
N VAL A 400 -19.01 -32.08 6.43
CA VAL A 400 -19.04 -33.52 6.71
C VAL A 400 -17.72 -33.96 7.33
N PRO A 401 -17.72 -34.48 8.57
CA PRO A 401 -16.51 -35.04 9.17
C PRO A 401 -16.10 -36.32 8.44
N ILE A 402 -14.92 -36.30 7.82
CA ILE A 402 -14.23 -37.50 7.35
C ILE A 402 -13.59 -38.16 8.58
N GLN A 403 -12.77 -37.40 9.30
CA GLN A 403 -12.15 -37.80 10.55
C GLN A 403 -12.09 -36.59 11.48
N GLU A 404 -12.84 -36.62 12.59
CA GLU A 404 -12.79 -35.57 13.59
C GLU A 404 -11.42 -35.51 14.27
N ALA A 405 -11.08 -34.32 14.78
CA ALA A 405 -9.86 -34.15 15.55
C ALA A 405 -9.92 -35.02 16.81
N ASN A 406 -8.82 -35.69 17.12
CA ASN A 406 -8.65 -36.41 18.38
C ASN A 406 -7.64 -35.62 19.26
N LYS A 407 -6.82 -36.32 20.06
CA LYS A 407 -5.72 -35.70 20.81
C LYS A 407 -4.70 -34.96 19.92
N ASN A 408 -4.54 -35.39 18.67
CA ASN A 408 -3.65 -34.81 17.68
C ASN A 408 -4.45 -34.03 16.62
N ALA A 409 -3.80 -33.03 16.03
CA ALA A 409 -4.30 -32.36 14.84
C ALA A 409 -3.96 -33.17 13.58
N LEU A 410 -4.92 -33.29 12.67
CA LEU A 410 -4.80 -33.88 11.35
C LEU A 410 -4.77 -32.75 10.32
N THR A 411 -3.67 -32.68 9.56
CA THR A 411 -3.36 -31.52 8.71
C THR A 411 -2.88 -31.93 7.33
N GLU A 412 -2.94 -31.01 6.36
CA GLU A 412 -2.35 -31.16 5.02
C GLU A 412 -2.87 -32.41 4.28
N ALA A 413 -4.20 -32.58 4.30
CA ALA A 413 -4.84 -33.74 3.68
C ALA A 413 -4.77 -33.68 2.15
N ILE A 414 -4.12 -34.69 1.55
CA ILE A 414 -3.94 -34.82 0.11
C ILE A 414 -4.48 -36.20 -0.34
N PRO A 415 -5.42 -36.27 -1.29
CA PRO A 415 -5.82 -37.51 -1.94
C PRO A 415 -4.63 -38.30 -2.47
N LEU A 416 -4.44 -39.53 -1.98
CA LEU A 416 -3.38 -40.42 -2.47
C LEU A 416 -3.82 -41.07 -3.79
N ARG A 417 -3.71 -40.29 -4.87
CA ARG A 417 -4.06 -40.71 -6.23
C ARG A 417 -3.21 -39.96 -7.25
N LYS A 418 -3.09 -40.53 -8.44
CA LYS A 418 -2.50 -39.83 -9.58
C LYS A 418 -3.32 -38.59 -9.93
N THR A 419 -2.64 -37.52 -10.31
CA THR A 419 -3.27 -36.28 -10.75
C THR A 419 -2.84 -35.95 -12.18
N ALA A 420 -3.67 -35.19 -12.88
CA ALA A 420 -3.31 -34.71 -14.21
C ALA A 420 -2.09 -33.79 -14.11
N LYS A 421 -1.03 -34.15 -14.83
CA LYS A 421 0.19 -33.37 -14.91
C LYS A 421 -0.05 -32.10 -15.73
N PRO A 422 0.14 -30.89 -15.17
CA PRO A 422 -0.03 -29.65 -15.92
C PRO A 422 0.94 -29.56 -17.11
N PRO A 423 0.64 -28.74 -18.14
CA PRO A 423 1.54 -28.55 -19.27
C PRO A 423 2.90 -28.01 -18.83
N VAL A 424 3.98 -28.54 -19.41
CA VAL A 424 5.33 -27.98 -19.24
C VAL A 424 5.42 -26.64 -19.96
N LYS A 425 5.87 -25.61 -19.25
CA LYS A 425 6.19 -24.31 -19.83
C LYS A 425 7.65 -24.28 -20.27
N PRO A 426 7.97 -23.92 -21.52
CA PRO A 426 9.35 -23.72 -21.92
C PRO A 426 9.93 -22.50 -21.21
N ASP A 427 11.22 -22.57 -20.90
CA ASP A 427 11.96 -21.44 -20.35
C ASP A 427 12.03 -20.31 -21.40
N LEU A 428 11.76 -19.09 -20.95
CA LEU A 428 11.89 -17.86 -21.73
C LEU A 428 13.15 -17.07 -21.32
N VAL A 429 13.76 -17.43 -20.19
CA VAL A 429 15.00 -16.84 -19.71
C VAL A 429 16.18 -17.11 -20.69
N ARG A 430 17.02 -16.09 -20.87
CA ARG A 430 18.29 -16.16 -21.61
C ARG A 430 19.43 -15.83 -20.67
N LEU A 431 19.99 -16.88 -20.05
CA LEU A 431 20.94 -16.78 -18.93
C LEU A 431 22.31 -16.20 -19.32
N ASP A 432 22.61 -16.12 -20.61
CA ASP A 432 23.76 -15.41 -21.17
C ASP A 432 23.62 -13.88 -21.10
N GLN A 433 22.40 -13.37 -20.87
CA GLN A 433 22.14 -11.94 -20.72
C GLN A 433 22.16 -11.51 -19.26
N LYS A 434 22.42 -10.22 -19.03
CA LYS A 434 22.40 -9.58 -17.69
C LYS A 434 21.29 -8.55 -17.52
N ASP A 435 20.56 -8.28 -18.59
CA ASP A 435 19.48 -7.30 -18.63
C ASP A 435 18.17 -7.93 -19.11
N ALA A 436 17.09 -7.19 -18.92
CA ALA A 436 15.77 -7.48 -19.44
C ALA A 436 15.24 -6.26 -20.19
N THR A 437 14.25 -6.49 -21.05
CA THR A 437 13.56 -5.43 -21.79
C THR A 437 12.23 -5.12 -21.11
N PHE A 438 11.95 -3.86 -20.86
CA PHE A 438 10.66 -3.37 -20.40
C PHE A 438 9.99 -2.63 -21.55
N TYR A 439 8.71 -2.92 -21.77
CA TYR A 439 7.87 -2.31 -22.78
C TYR A 439 6.54 -1.87 -22.16
N ILE A 440 6.27 -0.58 -22.16
CA ILE A 440 4.97 -0.02 -21.78
C ILE A 440 4.33 0.46 -23.07
N GLN A 441 3.17 -0.12 -23.41
CA GLN A 441 2.48 0.21 -24.65
C GLN A 441 2.01 1.66 -24.65
N ASP A 442 1.39 2.10 -23.56
CA ASP A 442 0.91 3.47 -23.40
C ASP A 442 0.80 3.83 -21.92
N ILE A 443 1.71 4.65 -21.44
CA ILE A 443 1.79 5.00 -20.02
C ILE A 443 0.48 5.58 -19.46
N TYR A 444 -0.36 6.20 -20.31
CA TYR A 444 -1.63 6.81 -19.94
C TYR A 444 -2.84 5.87 -19.96
N ALA A 445 -2.70 4.62 -20.43
CA ALA A 445 -3.84 3.71 -20.59
C ALA A 445 -4.37 3.17 -19.26
N GLY A 446 -3.53 3.12 -18.22
CA GLY A 446 -3.90 2.62 -16.90
C GLY A 446 -4.38 3.71 -15.94
N PRO A 447 -5.08 3.33 -14.86
CA PRO A 447 -5.63 4.27 -13.88
C PRO A 447 -4.56 5.10 -13.13
N GLY A 448 -3.30 4.65 -13.12
CA GLY A 448 -2.21 5.33 -12.42
C GLY A 448 -1.88 6.73 -12.96
N LEU A 449 -2.28 7.07 -14.19
CA LEU A 449 -2.16 8.41 -14.77
C LEU A 449 -3.51 8.93 -15.29
N LYS A 450 -4.62 8.43 -14.72
CA LYS A 450 -5.97 8.88 -15.08
C LYS A 450 -6.06 10.41 -14.94
N ASP A 451 -6.72 11.06 -15.90
CA ASP A 451 -6.93 12.51 -15.97
C ASP A 451 -5.64 13.35 -16.17
N VAL A 452 -4.45 12.74 -16.24
CA VAL A 452 -3.21 13.47 -16.58
C VAL A 452 -3.16 13.71 -18.09
N PRO A 453 -3.02 14.97 -18.56
CA PRO A 453 -3.01 15.24 -19.99
C PRO A 453 -1.90 14.50 -20.74
N ARG A 454 -2.24 13.95 -21.91
CA ARG A 454 -1.27 13.26 -22.76
C ARG A 454 -0.14 14.20 -23.16
N GLY A 455 1.08 13.68 -23.08
CA GLY A 455 2.30 14.42 -23.40
C GLY A 455 2.89 15.17 -22.21
N THR A 456 2.24 15.16 -21.03
CA THR A 456 2.81 15.71 -19.79
C THR A 456 4.05 14.93 -19.38
N VAL A 457 3.98 13.59 -19.38
CA VAL A 457 5.14 12.72 -19.14
C VAL A 457 6.16 12.90 -20.27
N LYS A 458 7.39 13.29 -19.91
CA LYS A 458 8.52 13.42 -20.84
C LYS A 458 9.53 12.29 -20.68
N THR A 459 9.80 11.90 -19.44
CA THR A 459 10.76 10.84 -19.14
C THR A 459 10.19 9.91 -18.07
N LEU A 460 10.72 8.69 -18.03
CA LEU A 460 10.47 7.73 -16.97
C LEU A 460 11.77 7.57 -16.19
N LYS A 461 11.75 7.86 -14.89
CA LYS A 461 12.86 7.56 -13.98
C LYS A 461 12.69 6.15 -13.44
N VAL A 462 13.76 5.37 -13.55
CA VAL A 462 13.81 3.97 -13.13
C VAL A 462 14.77 3.87 -11.95
N TYR A 463 14.34 3.24 -10.88
CA TYR A 463 15.12 3.06 -9.66
C TYR A 463 14.98 1.63 -9.14
N THR A 464 15.92 1.20 -8.30
CA THR A 464 15.93 -0.10 -7.61
C THR A 464 15.94 0.08 -6.11
N TYR A 465 15.62 -1.01 -5.41
CA TYR A 465 15.57 -1.10 -3.96
C TYR A 465 16.74 -1.92 -3.43
N GLU A 466 17.20 -1.57 -2.23
CA GLU A 466 18.04 -2.43 -1.42
C GLU A 466 17.38 -2.63 -0.06
N TYR A 467 16.88 -3.84 0.16
CA TYR A 467 16.01 -4.19 1.27
C TYR A 467 16.75 -4.47 2.58
N ALA A 468 16.03 -4.30 3.69
CA ALA A 468 16.53 -4.47 5.04
C ALA A 468 17.32 -5.79 5.25
N PRO A 469 18.57 -5.74 5.76
CA PRO A 469 19.31 -6.92 6.16
C PRO A 469 18.79 -7.51 7.47
N ARG A 470 19.15 -8.77 7.72
CA ARG A 470 18.85 -9.38 9.02
C ARG A 470 19.45 -8.52 10.14
N LYS A 471 18.68 -8.32 11.21
CA LYS A 471 19.03 -7.54 12.40
C LYS A 471 19.25 -6.04 12.18
N GLN A 472 18.77 -5.47 11.07
CA GLN A 472 18.67 -4.03 10.90
C GLN A 472 17.48 -3.67 10.01
N GLY A 473 16.79 -2.61 10.38
CA GLY A 473 15.57 -2.15 9.73
C GLY A 473 14.76 -1.31 10.71
N GLY A 474 13.59 -0.89 10.29
CA GLY A 474 12.69 -0.09 11.11
C GLY A 474 12.26 1.18 10.39
N HIS A 475 11.21 1.76 10.93
CA HIS A 475 10.47 2.86 10.33
C HIS A 475 11.28 4.16 10.14
N TYR A 476 12.37 4.35 10.90
CA TYR A 476 13.27 5.50 10.78
C TYR A 476 14.67 5.10 10.30
N ALA A 477 14.86 3.89 9.79
CA ALA A 477 16.20 3.39 9.48
C ALA A 477 16.83 4.11 8.28
N ILE A 478 16.03 4.48 7.27
CA ILE A 478 16.51 5.14 6.05
C ILE A 478 16.26 6.64 6.07
N GLY A 479 15.18 7.09 6.72
CA GLY A 479 14.87 8.50 6.93
C GLY A 479 13.65 8.68 7.83
N MET A 480 13.50 9.87 8.41
CA MET A 480 12.39 10.23 9.29
C MET A 480 11.03 10.32 8.56
N GLU A 481 10.10 9.41 8.88
CA GLU A 481 8.86 9.21 8.09
C GLU A 481 9.17 9.13 6.59
N GLY A 482 10.27 8.44 6.25
CA GLY A 482 10.76 8.24 4.87
C GLY A 482 10.48 6.82 4.36
N PRO A 483 11.23 6.33 3.37
CA PRO A 483 11.03 4.98 2.84
C PRO A 483 11.51 3.89 3.81
N TRP A 484 10.97 2.68 3.65
CA TRP A 484 11.46 1.48 4.36
C TRP A 484 12.84 1.02 3.90
N ASP A 485 13.19 1.31 2.64
CA ASP A 485 14.32 0.71 1.93
C ASP A 485 15.19 1.78 1.28
N VAL A 486 16.48 1.46 1.12
CA VAL A 486 17.41 2.27 0.34
C VAL A 486 16.97 2.27 -1.12
N ARG A 487 16.99 3.45 -1.76
CA ARG A 487 16.64 3.62 -3.18
C ARG A 487 17.85 4.04 -3.99
N THR A 488 18.05 3.40 -5.14
CA THR A 488 19.12 3.71 -6.09
C THR A 488 18.53 4.09 -7.43
N VAL A 489 18.85 5.28 -7.93
CA VAL A 489 18.43 5.70 -9.28
C VAL A 489 19.27 4.96 -10.32
N LEU A 490 18.63 4.16 -11.16
CA LEU A 490 19.29 3.44 -12.25
C LEU A 490 19.48 4.33 -13.48
N GLY A 491 18.54 5.25 -13.72
CA GLY A 491 18.62 6.24 -14.78
C GLY A 491 17.24 6.67 -15.28
N THR A 492 17.23 7.37 -16.40
CA THR A 492 16.00 7.84 -17.07
C THR A 492 15.90 7.33 -18.50
N VAL A 493 14.68 7.24 -19.01
CA VAL A 493 14.39 6.96 -20.43
C VAL A 493 13.32 7.92 -20.95
N PRO A 494 13.47 8.50 -22.15
CA PRO A 494 12.42 9.34 -22.74
C PRO A 494 11.19 8.53 -23.13
N VAL A 495 10.01 9.10 -22.87
CA VAL A 495 8.71 8.55 -23.29
C VAL A 495 8.36 9.11 -24.67
N ASN A 496 7.87 8.27 -25.57
CA ASN A 496 7.48 8.70 -26.92
C ASN A 496 6.20 9.54 -26.90
N LYS A 497 5.96 10.30 -27.97
CA LYS A 497 4.76 11.16 -28.10
C LYS A 497 3.44 10.38 -27.99
N ASP A 498 3.42 9.12 -28.43
CA ASP A 498 2.27 8.23 -28.32
C ASP A 498 2.15 7.54 -26.94
N GLY A 499 2.95 7.95 -25.95
CA GLY A 499 2.93 7.43 -24.57
C GLY A 499 3.69 6.12 -24.39
N SER A 500 4.21 5.53 -25.47
CA SER A 500 4.94 4.27 -25.42
C SER A 500 6.38 4.45 -24.96
N VAL A 501 6.94 3.45 -24.29
CA VAL A 501 8.36 3.43 -23.91
C VAL A 501 8.91 2.00 -23.93
N MET A 502 10.15 1.83 -24.40
CA MET A 502 10.84 0.55 -24.40
C MET A 502 12.31 0.73 -24.03
N PHE A 503 12.79 -0.01 -23.03
CA PHE A 503 14.13 0.14 -22.48
C PHE A 503 14.73 -1.14 -21.92
N LYS A 504 16.05 -1.15 -21.74
CA LYS A 504 16.80 -2.19 -21.04
C LYS A 504 17.06 -1.79 -19.59
N ALA A 505 16.85 -2.71 -18.66
CA ALA A 505 17.20 -2.56 -17.25
C ALA A 505 17.83 -3.86 -16.71
N PRO A 506 18.60 -3.81 -15.60
CA PRO A 506 19.21 -5.00 -15.01
C PRO A 506 18.18 -6.09 -14.71
N ALA A 507 18.49 -7.33 -15.08
CA ALA A 507 17.68 -8.48 -14.70
C ALA A 507 17.90 -8.82 -13.22
N ASN A 508 17.05 -9.69 -12.65
CA ASN A 508 17.12 -10.14 -11.26
C ASN A 508 17.08 -9.01 -10.23
N THR A 509 16.56 -7.85 -10.63
CA THR A 509 16.60 -6.60 -9.86
C THR A 509 15.18 -6.06 -9.74
N PRO A 510 14.67 -5.80 -8.52
CA PRO A 510 13.37 -5.16 -8.33
C PRO A 510 13.45 -3.70 -8.74
N ILE A 511 12.63 -3.27 -9.70
CA ILE A 511 12.63 -1.90 -10.20
C ILE A 511 11.27 -1.21 -10.01
N GLY A 512 11.33 0.08 -9.66
CA GLY A 512 10.21 1.00 -9.59
C GLY A 512 10.26 2.05 -10.69
N PHE A 513 9.11 2.70 -10.94
CA PHE A 513 8.93 3.68 -12.00
C PHE A 513 8.36 5.00 -11.47
N LEU A 514 8.90 6.11 -11.96
CA LEU A 514 8.39 7.46 -11.74
C LEU A 514 8.18 8.15 -13.10
N PRO A 515 6.93 8.31 -13.58
CA PRO A 515 6.63 9.14 -14.74
C PRO A 515 6.90 10.60 -14.41
N LEU A 516 7.83 11.23 -15.12
CA LEU A 516 8.27 12.60 -14.86
C LEU A 516 7.72 13.58 -15.88
N ASP A 517 7.34 14.76 -15.41
CA ASP A 517 7.01 15.90 -16.27
C ASP A 517 8.24 16.56 -16.92
N ALA A 518 8.06 17.71 -17.56
CA ALA A 518 9.14 18.45 -18.22
C ALA A 518 10.15 19.08 -17.24
N GLU A 519 9.77 19.23 -15.96
CA GLU A 519 10.61 19.77 -14.90
C GLU A 519 11.30 18.65 -14.09
N GLY A 520 11.13 17.39 -14.49
CA GLY A 520 11.72 16.23 -13.82
C GLY A 520 10.96 15.76 -12.58
N LYS A 521 9.74 16.25 -12.33
CA LYS A 521 8.94 15.96 -11.12
C LYS A 521 8.02 14.75 -11.35
N ALA A 522 7.94 13.85 -10.37
CA ALA A 522 7.09 12.68 -10.47
C ALA A 522 5.59 13.03 -10.44
N LEU A 523 4.88 12.56 -11.45
CA LEU A 523 3.41 12.68 -11.57
C LEU A 523 2.67 11.55 -10.84
N GLN A 524 3.35 10.42 -10.66
CA GLN A 524 2.85 9.26 -9.93
C GLN A 524 4.03 8.49 -9.33
N ILE A 525 3.82 7.89 -8.16
CA ILE A 525 4.86 7.14 -7.44
C ILE A 525 4.47 5.66 -7.42
N MET A 526 5.31 4.79 -7.97
CA MET A 526 5.11 3.35 -7.87
C MET A 526 5.50 2.84 -6.48
N ARG A 527 4.51 2.37 -5.71
CA ARG A 527 4.68 1.85 -4.34
C ARG A 527 4.65 0.31 -4.30
N SER A 528 5.34 -0.29 -5.26
CA SER A 528 5.61 -1.72 -5.45
C SER A 528 6.77 -1.82 -6.46
N TRP A 529 7.13 -3.01 -6.94
CA TRP A 529 8.20 -3.22 -7.92
C TRP A 529 7.84 -4.27 -8.96
N ALA A 530 8.51 -4.17 -10.11
CA ALA A 530 8.56 -5.22 -11.12
C ALA A 530 9.95 -5.87 -11.09
N THR A 531 10.00 -7.20 -11.32
CA THR A 531 11.26 -7.94 -11.42
C THR A 531 11.23 -8.74 -12.71
N ALA A 532 12.28 -8.58 -13.52
CA ALA A 532 12.45 -9.30 -14.78
C ALA A 532 13.63 -10.28 -14.72
N MET A 533 13.50 -11.41 -15.38
CA MET A 533 14.57 -12.40 -15.53
C MET A 533 15.48 -12.07 -16.72
N PRO A 534 16.70 -12.65 -16.80
CA PRO A 534 17.62 -12.45 -17.90
C PRO A 534 16.99 -12.64 -19.30
N GLY A 535 17.10 -11.62 -20.16
CA GLY A 535 16.61 -11.62 -21.53
C GLY A 535 15.09 -11.63 -21.71
N GLU A 536 14.33 -11.48 -20.61
CA GLU A 536 12.88 -11.35 -20.61
C GLU A 536 12.43 -10.06 -21.32
N VAL A 537 11.23 -10.09 -21.90
CA VAL A 537 10.50 -8.88 -22.32
C VAL A 537 9.29 -8.73 -21.41
N VAL A 538 9.37 -7.83 -20.43
CA VAL A 538 8.25 -7.46 -19.56
C VAL A 538 7.39 -6.43 -20.30
N SER A 539 6.10 -6.71 -20.43
CA SER A 539 5.16 -5.84 -21.14
C SER A 539 3.97 -5.45 -20.27
N CYS A 540 3.66 -4.15 -20.27
CA CYS A 540 2.50 -3.54 -19.62
C CYS A 540 1.64 -2.76 -20.62
N VAL A 541 0.33 -2.68 -20.38
CA VAL A 541 -0.58 -1.85 -21.21
C VAL A 541 -0.42 -0.39 -20.86
N GLY A 542 -0.41 -0.04 -19.57
CA GLY A 542 -0.23 1.31 -19.04
C GLY A 542 0.05 1.30 -17.54
N CYS A 543 0.16 2.45 -16.88
CA CYS A 543 0.47 2.48 -15.45
C CYS A 543 -0.66 1.92 -14.56
N HIS A 544 -0.38 0.83 -13.83
CA HIS A 544 -1.34 0.13 -12.96
C HIS A 544 -2.54 -0.48 -13.71
N GLU A 545 -2.32 -1.01 -14.92
CA GLU A 545 -3.39 -1.65 -15.68
C GLU A 545 -3.98 -2.87 -14.95
N PRO A 546 -5.31 -3.08 -15.02
CA PRO A 546 -5.90 -4.36 -14.65
C PRO A 546 -5.36 -5.50 -15.54
N GLN A 547 -5.09 -6.68 -14.98
CA GLN A 547 -4.55 -7.83 -15.74
C GLN A 547 -5.48 -8.35 -16.85
N ASN A 548 -6.78 -8.07 -16.76
CA ASN A 548 -7.75 -8.41 -17.80
C ASN A 548 -7.90 -7.31 -18.88
N MET A 549 -7.15 -6.21 -18.78
CA MET A 549 -7.10 -5.19 -19.81
C MET A 549 -6.40 -5.74 -21.06
N SER A 550 -7.09 -5.69 -22.20
CA SER A 550 -6.50 -6.05 -23.47
C SER A 550 -5.59 -4.91 -23.98
N PRO A 551 -4.40 -5.22 -24.52
CA PRO A 551 -3.57 -4.21 -25.17
C PRO A 551 -4.29 -3.68 -26.41
N THR A 552 -4.04 -2.42 -26.76
CA THR A 552 -4.57 -1.84 -28.00
C THR A 552 -3.89 -2.51 -29.19
N PRO A 553 -4.60 -3.03 -30.20
CA PRO A 553 -4.00 -3.73 -31.34
C PRO A 553 -3.42 -2.74 -32.37
N ARG A 554 -2.50 -1.88 -31.94
CA ARG A 554 -1.78 -0.93 -32.80
C ARG A 554 -0.27 -1.01 -32.55
N PRO A 555 0.58 -0.90 -33.59
CA PRO A 555 2.01 -0.74 -33.38
C PRO A 555 2.28 0.62 -32.74
N THR A 556 3.11 0.64 -31.70
CA THR A 556 3.51 1.85 -31.00
C THR A 556 4.78 2.43 -31.62
N MET A 557 5.14 3.67 -31.28
CA MET A 557 6.44 4.21 -31.64
C MET A 557 7.56 3.35 -31.05
N ALA A 558 7.45 2.96 -29.78
CA ALA A 558 8.44 2.13 -29.11
C ALA A 558 8.61 0.75 -29.76
N SER A 559 7.54 0.12 -30.25
CA SER A 559 7.63 -1.20 -30.91
C SER A 559 8.35 -1.18 -32.26
N LYS A 560 8.59 0.01 -32.85
CA LYS A 560 9.32 0.20 -34.11
C LYS A 560 10.79 0.58 -33.87
N MET A 561 11.22 0.62 -32.62
CA MET A 561 12.55 1.07 -32.22
C MET A 561 13.26 -0.03 -31.43
N ALA A 562 14.59 -0.01 -31.43
CA ALA A 562 15.35 -0.84 -30.50
C ALA A 562 15.12 -0.35 -29.05
N PRO A 563 15.10 -1.27 -28.05
CA PRO A 563 15.05 -0.89 -26.64
C PRO A 563 16.16 0.11 -26.28
N LYS A 564 15.81 1.22 -25.64
CA LYS A 564 16.78 2.23 -25.22
C LYS A 564 17.56 1.77 -23.98
N LYS A 565 18.83 2.15 -23.88
CA LYS A 565 19.57 2.05 -22.61
C LYS A 565 19.13 3.18 -21.68
N LEU A 566 19.15 2.94 -20.37
CA LEU A 566 18.92 4.00 -19.40
C LEU A 566 20.03 5.06 -19.48
N THR A 567 19.62 6.32 -19.44
CA THR A 567 20.54 7.45 -19.31
C THR A 567 20.93 7.57 -17.84
N PRO A 568 22.23 7.50 -17.49
CA PRO A 568 22.65 7.58 -16.10
C PRO A 568 22.24 8.91 -15.46
N TRP A 569 21.74 8.85 -14.23
CA TRP A 569 21.32 10.05 -13.49
C TRP A 569 22.54 10.94 -13.21
N LEU A 570 22.47 12.20 -13.63
CA LEU A 570 23.57 13.18 -13.56
C LEU A 570 24.89 12.69 -14.19
N GLY A 571 24.83 11.79 -15.19
CA GLY A 571 26.02 11.25 -15.85
C GLY A 571 26.87 10.32 -14.96
N THR A 572 26.36 9.93 -13.81
CA THR A 572 27.08 9.12 -12.81
C THR A 572 26.59 7.68 -12.79
N LYS A 573 27.43 6.78 -12.26
CA LYS A 573 27.02 5.39 -12.01
C LYS A 573 25.90 5.31 -10.96
N PRO A 574 24.99 4.33 -11.05
CA PRO A 574 23.96 4.11 -10.04
C PRO A 574 24.56 3.95 -8.64
N ARG A 575 23.96 4.64 -7.67
CA ARG A 575 24.29 4.59 -6.24
C ARG A 575 23.03 4.88 -5.43
N GLY A 576 23.00 4.44 -4.18
CA GLY A 576 21.89 4.77 -3.30
C GLY A 576 21.80 6.26 -3.04
N PHE A 577 20.58 6.77 -2.90
CA PHE A 577 20.32 8.18 -2.68
C PHE A 577 20.54 8.53 -1.21
N SER A 578 21.48 9.45 -0.93
CA SER A 578 21.78 9.90 0.43
C SER A 578 21.61 11.41 0.52
N PHE A 579 20.95 11.88 1.57
CA PHE A 579 20.83 13.31 1.86
C PHE A 579 22.20 13.97 1.98
N HIS A 580 23.14 13.37 2.72
CA HIS A 580 24.46 13.96 2.93
C HIS A 580 25.29 14.03 1.64
N ARG A 581 25.11 13.09 0.71
CA ARG A 581 25.84 13.11 -0.57
C ARG A 581 25.20 13.97 -1.64
N GLU A 582 23.87 14.00 -1.68
CA GLU A 582 23.15 14.63 -2.78
C GLU A 582 22.56 15.98 -2.41
N ILE A 583 22.14 16.20 -1.15
CA ILE A 583 21.40 17.39 -0.72
C ILE A 583 22.25 18.35 0.12
N GLN A 584 23.09 17.84 1.02
CA GLN A 584 24.00 18.71 1.77
C GLN A 584 24.88 19.59 0.86
N PRO A 585 25.43 19.12 -0.28
CA PRO A 585 26.18 20.00 -1.18
C PRO A 585 25.32 21.14 -1.76
N VAL A 586 24.02 20.90 -1.99
CA VAL A 586 23.10 21.95 -2.47
C VAL A 586 22.91 23.00 -1.39
N LEU A 587 22.74 22.58 -0.13
CA LEU A 587 22.64 23.48 1.01
C LEU A 587 23.93 24.26 1.22
N ASP A 588 25.08 23.60 1.07
CA ASP A 588 26.41 24.20 1.27
C ASP A 588 26.71 25.29 0.24
N GLU A 589 26.27 25.09 -1.00
CA GLU A 589 26.45 26.05 -2.08
C GLU A 589 25.47 27.23 -1.99
N SER A 590 24.19 26.98 -1.65
CA SER A 590 23.12 27.98 -1.84
C SER A 590 22.45 28.49 -0.56
N CYS A 591 22.63 27.83 0.59
CA CYS A 591 21.81 28.09 1.78
C CYS A 591 22.62 28.40 3.05
N VAL A 592 23.71 27.67 3.33
CA VAL A 592 24.41 27.72 4.63
C VAL A 592 24.90 29.10 5.03
N GLY A 593 25.28 29.98 4.10
CA GLY A 593 25.73 31.33 4.45
C GLY A 593 24.65 32.19 5.12
N CYS A 594 23.37 31.87 4.91
CA CYS A 594 22.24 32.50 5.58
C CYS A 594 21.59 31.59 6.65
N HIS A 595 21.94 30.31 6.69
CA HIS A 595 21.40 29.28 7.58
C HIS A 595 22.51 28.66 8.44
N THR A 596 23.25 29.53 9.14
CA THR A 596 24.35 29.14 10.04
C THR A 596 23.84 28.77 11.44
N THR A 597 24.68 28.06 12.19
CA THR A 597 24.39 27.70 13.60
C THR A 597 24.12 28.94 14.46
N GLU A 598 24.85 30.03 14.19
CA GLU A 598 24.72 31.29 14.92
C GLU A 598 23.37 31.95 14.66
N LEU A 599 22.99 32.10 13.38
CA LEU A 599 21.73 32.75 13.01
C LEU A 599 20.53 31.92 13.44
N ALA A 600 20.60 30.60 13.33
CA ALA A 600 19.57 29.70 13.85
C ALA A 600 19.29 29.91 15.34
N LYS A 601 20.33 30.11 16.16
CA LYS A 601 20.17 30.44 17.60
C LYS A 601 19.55 31.83 17.83
N LYS A 602 19.78 32.76 16.91
CA LYS A 602 19.36 34.16 17.03
C LYS A 602 17.88 34.36 16.69
N ASP A 603 17.39 33.73 15.63
CA ASP A 603 16.03 33.97 15.12
C ASP A 603 15.22 32.70 14.80
N GLY A 604 15.74 31.52 15.09
CA GLY A 604 15.01 30.26 14.96
C GLY A 604 14.90 29.75 13.52
N ARG A 605 15.65 30.33 12.56
CA ARG A 605 15.75 29.75 11.21
C ARG A 605 16.41 28.36 11.23
N PRO A 606 16.17 27.51 10.21
CA PRO A 606 16.85 26.23 10.04
C PRO A 606 18.39 26.32 10.08
N ASP A 607 19.03 25.37 10.75
CA ASP A 607 20.50 25.21 10.82
C ASP A 607 20.96 24.17 9.77
N PHE A 608 21.56 24.66 8.68
CA PHE A 608 22.11 23.81 7.62
C PHE A 608 23.63 23.67 7.71
N GLU A 609 24.28 24.46 8.56
CA GLU A 609 25.71 24.40 8.81
C GLU A 609 26.06 23.16 9.64
N ASP A 610 25.26 22.83 10.66
CA ASP A 610 25.39 21.57 11.39
C ASP A 610 24.80 20.41 10.57
N MET A 611 25.68 19.61 9.96
CA MET A 611 25.29 18.45 9.16
C MET A 611 24.47 17.40 9.93
N LYS A 612 24.54 17.37 11.26
CA LYS A 612 23.71 16.46 12.07
C LYS A 612 22.27 16.92 12.22
N LYS A 613 21.98 18.20 11.94
CA LYS A 613 20.64 18.79 12.04
C LYS A 613 20.02 19.07 10.69
N SER A 614 20.83 19.41 9.69
CA SER A 614 20.39 19.83 8.34
C SER A 614 19.25 18.98 7.76
N TYR A 615 19.31 17.65 7.86
CA TYR A 615 18.24 16.75 7.42
C TYR A 615 16.95 17.02 8.20
N PHE A 616 17.00 16.98 9.53
CA PHE A 616 15.88 17.21 10.45
C PHE A 616 15.27 18.61 10.34
N GLU A 617 16.06 19.59 9.90
CA GLU A 617 15.63 20.98 9.72
C GLU A 617 15.08 21.26 8.30
N LEU A 618 15.42 20.45 7.28
CA LEU A 618 14.92 20.62 5.90
C LEU A 618 13.71 19.75 5.56
N HIS A 619 13.72 18.48 5.97
CA HIS A 619 12.62 17.55 5.66
C HIS A 619 11.22 17.98 6.16
N PRO A 620 11.04 18.85 7.18
CA PRO A 620 9.73 19.38 7.57
C PRO A 620 8.98 20.11 6.46
N TYR A 621 9.72 20.74 5.56
CA TYR A 621 9.17 21.58 4.49
C TYR A 621 8.78 20.78 3.24
N VAL A 622 8.93 19.45 3.29
CA VAL A 622 8.54 18.53 2.21
C VAL A 622 7.21 17.87 2.55
N ARG A 623 6.26 17.91 1.61
CA ARG A 623 5.06 17.08 1.65
C ARG A 623 5.38 15.74 1.01
N ARG A 624 5.10 14.66 1.73
CA ARG A 624 5.48 13.31 1.35
C ARG A 624 4.53 12.28 1.94
N ASN A 625 4.64 11.05 1.49
CA ASN A 625 3.91 9.94 2.08
C ASN A 625 4.63 9.44 3.33
N GLY A 626 3.89 9.12 4.39
CA GLY A 626 4.46 8.29 5.45
C GLY A 626 4.86 6.90 4.91
N PRO A 627 5.65 6.13 5.68
CA PRO A 627 6.04 4.78 5.28
C PRO A 627 4.85 3.81 5.16
N GLU A 628 3.69 4.14 5.74
CA GLU A 628 2.45 3.37 5.62
C GLU A 628 1.28 4.21 5.11
N GLY A 629 1.45 4.87 3.96
CA GLY A 629 0.34 5.55 3.29
C GLY A 629 -0.80 4.64 2.86
N ASP A 630 -1.94 5.25 2.51
CA ASP A 630 -3.14 4.57 1.97
C ASP A 630 -2.73 3.55 0.91
N TYR A 631 -3.08 2.28 1.09
CA TYR A 631 -2.61 1.20 0.21
C TYR A 631 -3.32 1.21 -1.16
N HIS A 632 -4.44 1.91 -1.27
CA HIS A 632 -5.11 2.10 -2.55
C HIS A 632 -4.26 2.92 -3.53
N LEU A 633 -4.58 2.81 -4.81
CA LEU A 633 -3.97 3.64 -5.84
C LEU A 633 -4.23 5.12 -5.56
N LEU A 634 -3.16 5.90 -5.45
CA LEU A 634 -3.25 7.33 -5.15
C LEU A 634 -3.65 8.13 -6.39
N THR A 635 -4.36 9.23 -6.16
CA THR A 635 -4.62 10.24 -7.18
C THR A 635 -3.28 10.72 -7.78
N PRO A 636 -3.16 10.86 -9.10
CA PRO A 636 -1.97 11.46 -9.69
C PRO A 636 -1.66 12.82 -9.05
N LEU A 637 -0.37 13.08 -8.84
CA LEU A 637 0.16 14.26 -8.16
C LEU A 637 -0.18 14.39 -6.66
N GLU A 638 -0.69 13.32 -6.01
CA GLU A 638 -1.03 13.36 -4.57
C GLU A 638 0.17 13.79 -3.70
N PHE A 639 1.39 13.36 -4.02
CA PHE A 639 2.64 13.76 -3.34
C PHE A 639 3.62 14.46 -4.29
N HIS A 640 3.11 15.27 -5.23
CA HIS A 640 3.95 16.00 -6.20
C HIS A 640 4.82 17.05 -5.51
N ALA A 641 6.04 17.26 -6.00
CA ALA A 641 7.03 18.17 -5.42
C ALA A 641 6.50 19.62 -5.24
N ASP A 642 5.71 20.13 -6.18
CA ASP A 642 5.09 21.48 -6.09
C ASP A 642 4.09 21.63 -4.92
N THR A 643 3.69 20.54 -4.26
CA THR A 643 2.86 20.60 -3.03
C THR A 643 3.71 20.71 -1.76
N SER A 644 5.04 20.71 -1.88
CA SER A 644 5.98 20.95 -0.79
C SER A 644 6.24 22.43 -0.60
N GLU A 645 6.21 22.89 0.65
CA GLU A 645 6.51 24.28 1.01
C GLU A 645 7.93 24.68 0.57
N LEU A 646 8.90 23.76 0.68
CA LEU A 646 10.28 23.98 0.21
C LEU A 646 10.33 24.41 -1.27
N VAL A 647 9.65 23.67 -2.14
CA VAL A 647 9.64 23.94 -3.59
C VAL A 647 8.96 25.28 -3.88
N GLN A 648 7.85 25.57 -3.19
CA GLN A 648 7.11 26.81 -3.35
C GLN A 648 7.90 28.05 -2.89
N ILE A 649 8.64 27.94 -1.78
CA ILE A 649 9.53 29.02 -1.28
C ILE A 649 10.62 29.32 -2.32
N LEU A 650 11.24 28.28 -2.88
CA LEU A 650 12.32 28.43 -3.86
C LEU A 650 11.80 29.00 -5.19
N GLN A 651 10.63 28.54 -5.67
CA GLN A 651 10.02 29.04 -6.91
C GLN A 651 9.58 30.51 -6.80
N LYS A 652 9.06 30.95 -5.64
CA LYS A 652 8.68 32.35 -5.41
C LYS A 652 9.87 33.31 -5.28
N GLY A 653 11.07 32.80 -5.09
CA GLY A 653 12.29 33.59 -4.87
C GLY A 653 12.56 33.84 -3.38
N HIS A 654 13.35 32.95 -2.77
CA HIS A 654 13.79 33.08 -1.38
C HIS A 654 15.06 33.92 -1.30
N TYR A 655 14.90 35.23 -1.04
CA TYR A 655 16.02 36.20 -0.97
C TYR A 655 16.96 36.11 -2.20
N ASN A 656 16.38 36.04 -3.40
CA ASN A 656 17.10 35.91 -4.68
C ASN A 656 18.03 34.69 -4.82
N VAL A 657 17.90 33.67 -3.96
CA VAL A 657 18.58 32.38 -4.16
C VAL A 657 18.12 31.76 -5.47
N LYS A 658 19.08 31.41 -6.33
CA LYS A 658 18.85 30.73 -7.61
C LYS A 658 19.61 29.42 -7.63
N LEU A 659 18.87 28.32 -7.72
CA LEU A 659 19.45 26.99 -7.87
C LEU A 659 19.74 26.69 -9.34
N GLY A 660 20.90 26.10 -9.61
CA GLY A 660 21.20 25.52 -10.92
C GLY A 660 20.37 24.26 -11.20
N GLU A 661 20.36 23.82 -12.46
CA GLU A 661 19.59 22.65 -12.91
C GLU A 661 19.93 21.37 -12.13
N GLU A 662 21.22 21.12 -11.86
CA GLU A 662 21.67 19.95 -11.08
C GLU A 662 21.13 19.98 -9.65
N SER A 663 21.13 21.16 -9.00
CA SER A 663 20.62 21.34 -7.64
C SER A 663 19.11 21.13 -7.57
N TRP A 664 18.37 21.59 -8.59
CA TRP A 664 16.94 21.27 -8.73
C TRP A 664 16.71 19.78 -8.93
N GLU A 665 17.43 19.12 -9.85
CA GLU A 665 17.29 17.69 -10.10
C GLU A 665 17.56 16.85 -8.83
N LYS A 666 18.54 17.24 -8.01
CA LYS A 666 18.82 16.60 -6.71
C LYS A 666 17.70 16.80 -5.71
N LEU A 667 17.22 18.02 -5.50
CA LEU A 667 16.14 18.30 -4.56
C LEU A 667 14.83 17.62 -4.96
N ILE A 668 14.44 17.69 -6.24
CA ILE A 668 13.22 17.04 -6.74
C ILE A 668 13.34 15.52 -6.61
N THR A 669 14.49 14.94 -6.98
CA THR A 669 14.68 13.49 -6.82
C THR A 669 14.63 13.07 -5.36
N TRP A 670 15.15 13.86 -4.42
CA TRP A 670 15.06 13.55 -3.00
C TRP A 670 13.61 13.52 -2.50
N ILE A 671 12.79 14.47 -2.94
CA ILE A 671 11.35 14.50 -2.63
C ILE A 671 10.65 13.28 -3.23
N ASP A 672 10.87 13.00 -4.52
CA ASP A 672 10.24 11.89 -5.23
C ASP A 672 10.68 10.50 -4.70
N MET A 673 11.86 10.41 -4.09
CA MET A 673 12.35 9.20 -3.42
C MET A 673 11.82 9.03 -1.98
N ASN A 674 10.89 9.88 -1.55
CA ASN A 674 10.31 9.92 -0.20
C ASN A 674 11.30 10.35 0.89
N VAL A 675 12.21 11.28 0.58
CA VAL A 675 13.18 11.92 1.50
C VAL A 675 14.15 10.99 2.26
N PRO A 676 14.85 10.04 1.61
CA PRO A 676 15.85 9.23 2.31
C PRO A 676 16.99 10.10 2.90
N GLU A 677 17.46 9.77 4.10
CA GLU A 677 18.67 10.31 4.72
C GLU A 677 19.89 9.48 4.30
N HIS A 678 19.77 8.15 4.42
CA HIS A 678 20.85 7.19 4.19
C HIS A 678 20.72 6.50 2.84
N GLY A 679 21.85 6.37 2.13
CA GLY A 679 21.89 5.74 0.81
C GLY A 679 22.49 4.34 0.81
N THR A 680 22.85 3.78 1.96
CA THR A 680 23.28 2.39 2.12
C THR A 680 22.86 1.87 3.51
N TRP A 681 22.85 0.55 3.73
CA TRP A 681 22.56 -0.01 5.06
C TRP A 681 23.72 0.15 6.04
N THR A 682 24.94 0.27 5.52
CA THR A 682 26.14 0.64 6.30
C THR A 682 26.10 2.07 6.83
N GLU A 683 25.41 2.99 6.14
CA GLU A 683 25.17 4.36 6.61
C GLU A 683 24.01 4.46 7.59
N ALA A 684 22.99 3.60 7.45
CA ALA A 684 21.80 3.61 8.28
C ALA A 684 22.11 3.29 9.76
N PRO A 685 21.31 3.79 10.73
CA PRO A 685 21.51 3.55 12.14
C PRO A 685 21.43 2.05 12.47
N LYS A 686 22.35 1.58 13.31
CA LYS A 686 22.46 0.17 13.69
C LYS A 686 21.65 -0.14 14.94
N GLY A 687 20.93 -1.25 14.91
CA GLY A 687 20.28 -1.81 16.10
C GLY A 687 21.30 -2.40 17.09
N ARG A 688 20.88 -2.53 18.36
CA ARG A 688 21.69 -3.16 19.41
C ARG A 688 22.00 -4.62 19.06
N GLY A 689 23.29 -5.00 19.06
CA GLY A 689 23.71 -6.35 18.72
C GLY A 689 23.62 -6.69 17.23
N SER A 690 23.61 -5.67 16.37
CA SER A 690 23.65 -5.83 14.91
C SER A 690 24.86 -6.65 14.47
N LYS A 691 24.62 -7.54 13.50
CA LYS A 691 25.62 -8.29 12.72
C LYS A 691 25.49 -7.92 11.24
N THR A 692 25.13 -6.67 10.96
CA THR A 692 24.73 -6.26 9.61
C THR A 692 25.82 -6.53 8.58
N GLU A 693 27.07 -6.17 8.87
CA GLU A 693 28.19 -6.34 7.93
C GLU A 693 28.43 -7.81 7.58
N GLU A 694 28.33 -8.70 8.57
CA GLU A 694 28.41 -10.16 8.36
C GLU A 694 27.31 -10.63 7.40
N PHE A 695 26.07 -10.20 7.63
CA PHE A 695 24.95 -10.55 6.77
C PHE A 695 25.00 -9.91 5.40
N LEU A 696 25.50 -8.68 5.27
CA LEU A 696 25.69 -8.00 3.98
C LEU A 696 26.81 -8.66 3.16
N GLY A 697 27.91 -9.07 3.81
CA GLY A 697 28.97 -9.86 3.17
C GLY A 697 28.42 -11.18 2.66
N ARG A 698 27.69 -11.91 3.52
CA ARG A 698 27.08 -13.19 3.14
C ARG A 698 26.00 -13.04 2.05
N ARG A 699 25.22 -11.96 2.10
CA ARG A 699 24.26 -11.56 1.05
C ARG A 699 24.96 -11.36 -0.29
N ALA A 700 26.11 -10.70 -0.33
CA ALA A 700 26.84 -10.46 -1.57
C ALA A 700 27.30 -11.79 -2.21
N GLU A 701 27.81 -12.72 -1.39
CA GLU A 701 28.21 -14.06 -1.85
C GLU A 701 27.03 -14.85 -2.44
N THR A 702 25.90 -14.91 -1.73
CA THR A 702 24.73 -15.66 -2.20
C THR A 702 24.01 -14.99 -3.37
N ARG A 703 23.99 -13.65 -3.42
CA ARG A 703 23.49 -12.87 -4.55
C ARG A 703 24.31 -13.18 -5.82
N LYS A 704 25.63 -13.28 -5.72
CA LYS A 704 26.47 -13.74 -6.84
C LYS A 704 26.16 -15.18 -7.23
N LYS A 705 26.10 -16.09 -6.26
CA LYS A 705 25.93 -17.54 -6.49
C LYS A 705 24.57 -17.89 -7.12
N TYR A 706 23.47 -17.39 -6.56
CA TYR A 706 22.12 -17.82 -6.94
C TYR A 706 21.39 -16.86 -7.88
N ALA A 707 21.87 -15.62 -8.03
CA ALA A 707 21.24 -14.63 -8.90
C ALA A 707 22.18 -14.08 -10.00
N GLY A 708 23.47 -14.43 -9.98
CA GLY A 708 24.43 -13.94 -10.98
C GLY A 708 24.64 -12.43 -10.96
N LEU A 709 24.34 -11.78 -9.83
CA LEU A 709 24.48 -10.35 -9.58
C LEU A 709 25.75 -10.07 -8.78
N GLU A 710 26.64 -9.22 -9.31
CA GLU A 710 27.94 -8.92 -8.71
C GLU A 710 28.04 -7.53 -8.07
N VAL A 711 27.02 -6.67 -8.29
CA VAL A 711 27.02 -5.31 -7.74
C VAL A 711 26.84 -5.37 -6.22
N ASN A 712 27.79 -4.78 -5.50
CA ASN A 712 27.67 -4.54 -4.06
C ASN A 712 27.08 -3.13 -3.81
N PRO A 713 25.83 -3.03 -3.35
CA PRO A 713 25.16 -1.74 -3.13
C PRO A 713 25.75 -0.92 -1.97
N GLU A 714 26.54 -1.56 -1.10
CA GLU A 714 27.16 -0.89 0.04
C GLU A 714 28.43 -0.11 -0.32
N VAL A 715 28.92 -0.26 -1.56
CA VAL A 715 30.09 0.49 -2.04
C VAL A 715 29.67 1.91 -2.41
N VAL A 716 30.08 2.87 -1.57
CA VAL A 716 29.83 4.31 -1.81
C VAL A 716 30.74 4.83 -2.91
N GLN A 717 30.18 5.16 -4.08
CA GLN A 717 30.95 5.57 -5.26
C GLN A 717 31.30 7.07 -5.32
N ASN A 718 30.72 7.90 -4.45
CA ASN A 718 30.97 9.34 -4.40
C ASN A 718 30.82 9.86 -2.96
N PRO A 719 31.78 9.57 -2.06
CA PRO A 719 31.65 9.98 -0.67
C PRO A 719 31.63 11.51 -0.56
N TYR A 720 30.78 12.05 0.31
CA TYR A 720 30.80 13.47 0.62
C TYR A 720 31.89 13.77 1.63
N THR A 721 33.04 14.23 1.15
CA THR A 721 34.23 14.47 1.98
C THR A 721 34.53 15.95 2.20
N GLU A 722 34.11 16.82 1.28
CA GLU A 722 34.42 18.25 1.31
C GLU A 722 33.16 19.09 1.10
N ARG A 723 33.01 20.15 1.91
CA ARG A 723 31.88 21.07 1.78
C ARG A 723 32.05 21.95 0.55
N LYS A 724 30.96 22.16 -0.18
CA LYS A 724 30.94 23.17 -1.26
C LYS A 724 31.07 24.58 -0.68
N LYS A 725 31.67 25.48 -1.45
CA LYS A 725 31.75 26.90 -1.10
C LYS A 725 30.38 27.55 -1.28
N PHE A 726 29.94 28.29 -0.27
CA PHE A 726 28.74 29.11 -0.36
C PHE A 726 28.87 30.20 -1.42
N ILE A 727 27.82 30.34 -2.24
CA ILE A 727 27.64 31.37 -3.25
C ILE A 727 26.53 32.29 -2.74
N ALA A 728 26.91 33.52 -2.34
CA ALA A 728 25.94 34.50 -1.88
C ALA A 728 24.95 34.84 -3.02
N PRO A 729 23.63 34.85 -2.75
CA PRO A 729 22.67 35.31 -3.73
C PRO A 729 22.88 36.80 -4.03
N PRO A 730 22.44 37.28 -5.22
CA PRO A 730 22.42 38.71 -5.50
C PRO A 730 21.65 39.47 -4.43
N GLU A 731 22.11 40.68 -4.10
CA GLU A 731 21.39 41.52 -3.14
C GLU A 731 19.92 41.66 -3.54
N VAL A 732 19.04 41.58 -2.55
CA VAL A 732 17.63 41.87 -2.75
C VAL A 732 17.51 43.38 -2.91
N THR A 733 17.54 43.85 -4.16
CA THR A 733 17.11 45.21 -4.47
C THR A 733 15.60 45.26 -4.22
N GLU A 734 15.21 45.70 -3.04
CA GLU A 734 13.83 46.08 -2.77
C GLU A 734 13.48 47.24 -3.71
N ASN A 735 12.90 46.93 -4.87
CA ASN A 735 12.04 47.89 -5.55
C ASN A 735 10.78 48.02 -4.70
N LYS A 736 10.91 48.72 -3.57
CA LYS A 736 9.78 49.27 -2.81
C LYS A 736 9.16 50.35 -3.69
N THR A 737 8.43 49.93 -4.72
CA THR A 737 7.42 50.80 -5.31
C THR A 737 6.56 51.28 -4.16
N LYS A 738 6.57 52.59 -3.92
CA LYS A 738 5.76 53.18 -2.86
C LYS A 738 4.32 52.69 -3.09
N PRO A 739 3.67 52.07 -2.08
CA PRO A 739 2.31 51.60 -2.25
C PRO A 739 1.44 52.73 -2.79
N GLU A 740 0.63 52.41 -3.79
CA GLU A 740 -0.37 53.33 -4.28
C GLU A 740 -1.33 53.70 -3.14
N THR A 741 -1.90 54.90 -3.21
CA THR A 741 -2.85 55.37 -2.21
C THR A 741 -4.26 55.44 -2.80
N SER A 742 -5.23 55.17 -1.95
CA SER A 742 -6.65 55.34 -2.25
C SER A 742 -7.30 56.17 -1.14
N LYS A 743 -8.19 57.09 -1.53
CA LYS A 743 -8.99 57.88 -0.57
C LYS A 743 -10.14 57.07 0.03
N HIS A 744 -10.39 55.89 -0.50
CA HIS A 744 -11.50 55.00 -0.16
C HIS A 744 -11.02 53.73 0.55
N TRP A 745 -9.72 53.65 0.90
CA TRP A 745 -9.09 52.49 1.53
C TRP A 745 -8.05 52.90 2.59
N PRO A 746 -7.96 52.24 3.77
CA PRO A 746 -8.86 51.19 4.27
C PRO A 746 -10.25 51.72 4.61
N ILE A 747 -11.21 50.81 4.77
CA ILE A 747 -12.61 51.17 5.09
C ILE A 747 -12.85 50.94 6.57
N ALA A 748 -13.31 51.99 7.27
CA ALA A 748 -13.66 51.89 8.68
C ALA A 748 -14.76 50.82 8.89
N PRO A 749 -14.70 50.01 9.97
CA PRO A 749 -15.63 48.89 10.18
C PRO A 749 -17.11 49.24 10.03
N ASP A 750 -17.56 50.36 10.59
CA ASP A 750 -18.98 50.75 10.51
C ASP A 750 -19.40 51.16 9.10
N LYS A 751 -18.48 51.76 8.32
CA LYS A 751 -18.72 52.04 6.90
C LYS A 751 -18.76 50.74 6.09
N ALA A 752 -17.85 49.80 6.36
CA ALA A 752 -17.84 48.50 5.67
C ALA A 752 -19.14 47.71 5.92
N ARG A 753 -19.69 47.74 7.15
CA ARG A 753 -21.03 47.18 7.46
C ARG A 753 -22.15 47.91 6.74
N ALA A 754 -22.12 49.25 6.73
CA ALA A 754 -23.13 50.06 6.05
C ALA A 754 -23.21 49.79 4.54
N MET A 755 -22.11 49.36 3.90
CA MET A 755 -22.10 48.99 2.47
C MET A 755 -22.96 47.75 2.14
N GLN A 756 -23.34 46.94 3.13
CA GLN A 756 -24.29 45.83 2.98
C GLN A 756 -25.71 46.18 3.46
N GLN A 757 -25.96 47.42 3.92
CA GLN A 757 -27.25 47.80 4.47
C GLN A 757 -28.38 47.62 3.44
N GLY A 758 -29.48 46.98 3.85
CA GLY A 758 -30.62 46.69 2.98
C GLY A 758 -30.43 45.49 2.05
N LYS A 759 -29.30 44.77 2.14
CA LYS A 759 -29.05 43.54 1.39
C LYS A 759 -29.22 42.32 2.30
N THR A 760 -30.15 41.43 1.95
CA THR A 760 -30.38 40.18 2.67
C THR A 760 -29.61 39.04 2.01
N PRO A 761 -28.91 38.16 2.75
CA PRO A 761 -28.26 36.99 2.17
C PRO A 761 -29.20 36.14 1.31
N LEU A 762 -28.72 35.69 0.15
CA LEU A 762 -29.48 34.80 -0.74
C LEU A 762 -29.24 33.35 -0.30
N SER A 763 -30.30 32.56 -0.12
CA SER A 763 -30.18 31.12 0.12
C SER A 763 -30.73 30.37 -1.08
N VAL A 764 -29.92 29.52 -1.69
CA VAL A 764 -30.29 28.70 -2.84
C VAL A 764 -30.35 27.22 -2.45
N ASP A 765 -31.38 26.52 -2.91
CA ASP A 765 -31.53 25.08 -2.72
C ASP A 765 -30.80 24.33 -3.84
N LEU A 766 -29.90 23.43 -3.46
CA LEU A 766 -29.14 22.59 -4.39
C LEU A 766 -29.84 21.25 -4.67
N GLY A 767 -30.85 20.89 -3.86
CA GLY A 767 -31.53 19.60 -3.85
C GLY A 767 -31.06 18.70 -2.69
N ASN A 768 -31.86 17.67 -2.37
CA ASN A 768 -31.59 16.68 -1.32
C ASN A 768 -31.33 17.27 0.08
N GLY A 769 -31.91 18.43 0.38
CA GLY A 769 -31.76 19.11 1.68
C GLY A 769 -30.51 20.00 1.80
N SER A 770 -29.66 20.06 0.77
CA SER A 770 -28.47 20.91 0.75
C SER A 770 -28.79 22.34 0.30
N LYS A 771 -28.26 23.33 1.01
CA LYS A 771 -28.43 24.75 0.71
C LYS A 771 -27.08 25.45 0.63
N MET A 772 -27.01 26.51 -0.18
CA MET A 772 -25.87 27.41 -0.27
C MET A 772 -26.32 28.84 0.00
N THR A 773 -25.59 29.54 0.87
CA THR A 773 -25.89 30.93 1.24
C THR A 773 -24.88 31.85 0.59
N PHE A 774 -25.34 32.94 -0.01
CA PHE A 774 -24.52 33.98 -0.59
C PHE A 774 -24.71 35.30 0.15
N VAL A 775 -23.61 36.00 0.41
CA VAL A 775 -23.59 37.35 0.99
C VAL A 775 -23.25 38.38 -0.08
N TYR A 776 -23.81 39.57 0.05
CA TYR A 776 -23.58 40.66 -0.90
C TYR A 776 -22.21 41.29 -0.69
N ILE A 777 -21.40 41.34 -1.73
CA ILE A 777 -20.08 41.99 -1.73
C ILE A 777 -20.16 43.28 -2.55
N PRO A 778 -19.94 44.45 -1.93
CA PRO A 778 -20.06 45.72 -2.61
C PRO A 778 -18.92 45.94 -3.59
N LYS A 779 -19.17 46.65 -4.70
CA LYS A 779 -18.09 47.21 -5.54
C LYS A 779 -17.22 48.20 -4.76
N GLY A 780 -15.96 48.36 -5.15
CA GLY A 780 -15.05 49.29 -4.50
C GLY A 780 -13.63 49.22 -5.04
N GLU A 781 -12.75 50.05 -4.48
CA GLU A 781 -11.32 50.03 -4.74
C GLU A 781 -10.55 49.72 -3.46
N PHE A 782 -9.41 49.02 -3.60
CA PHE A 782 -8.52 48.70 -2.49
C PHE A 782 -7.07 48.70 -2.94
N ILE A 783 -6.16 48.67 -1.96
CA ILE A 783 -4.74 48.43 -2.20
C ILE A 783 -4.47 46.94 -1.93
N ASN A 784 -4.02 46.23 -2.96
CA ASN A 784 -3.73 44.80 -2.90
C ASN A 784 -2.42 44.51 -2.14
N ALA A 785 -2.07 43.24 -1.97
CA ALA A 785 -0.86 42.85 -1.24
C ALA A 785 0.45 43.32 -1.89
N GLU A 786 0.47 43.54 -3.21
CA GLU A 786 1.63 44.13 -3.91
C GLU A 786 1.68 45.67 -3.81
N GLY A 787 0.76 46.29 -3.08
CA GLY A 787 0.69 47.74 -2.93
C GLY A 787 0.11 48.46 -4.14
N LYS A 788 -0.58 47.76 -5.04
CA LYS A 788 -1.22 48.32 -6.24
C LYS A 788 -2.70 48.57 -6.00
N LYS A 789 -3.25 49.62 -6.62
CA LYS A 789 -4.67 49.89 -6.59
C LYS A 789 -5.43 48.93 -7.50
N GLU A 790 -6.35 48.19 -6.92
CA GLU A 790 -7.24 47.28 -7.62
C GLU A 790 -8.68 47.79 -7.54
N LEU A 791 -9.43 47.63 -8.63
CA LEU A 791 -10.81 48.09 -8.75
C LEU A 791 -11.77 46.93 -9.02
N VAL A 792 -12.64 46.68 -8.06
CA VAL A 792 -13.78 45.76 -8.20
C VAL A 792 -14.97 46.55 -8.76
N LYS A 793 -15.19 46.41 -10.08
CA LYS A 793 -16.14 47.28 -10.84
C LYS A 793 -17.61 47.04 -10.53
N LYS A 794 -17.98 45.79 -10.23
CA LYS A 794 -19.37 45.38 -9.99
C LYS A 794 -19.50 44.76 -8.62
N SER A 795 -20.64 44.97 -7.99
CA SER A 795 -21.04 44.19 -6.82
C SER A 795 -21.38 42.77 -7.28
N TYR A 796 -21.27 41.82 -6.37
CA TYR A 796 -21.59 40.41 -6.62
C TYR A 796 -22.02 39.75 -5.33
N TRP A 797 -22.64 38.59 -5.45
CA TRP A 797 -22.97 37.73 -4.34
C TRP A 797 -21.92 36.64 -4.25
N MET A 798 -21.34 36.40 -3.08
CA MET A 798 -20.32 35.36 -2.87
C MET A 798 -20.82 34.34 -1.87
N ALA A 799 -20.58 33.06 -2.14
CA ALA A 799 -20.86 31.99 -1.18
C ALA A 799 -20.17 32.30 0.15
N ASN A 800 -20.92 32.23 1.25
CA ASN A 800 -20.44 32.69 2.55
C ASN A 800 -19.36 31.78 3.15
N THR A 801 -19.24 30.57 2.63
CA THR A 801 -18.18 29.59 2.91
C THR A 801 -17.63 29.04 1.60
N GLU A 802 -16.59 28.21 1.69
CA GLU A 802 -16.22 27.29 0.61
C GLU A 802 -17.38 26.34 0.27
N VAL A 803 -17.35 25.78 -0.94
CA VAL A 803 -18.31 24.73 -1.33
C VAL A 803 -18.08 23.50 -0.45
N SER A 804 -19.11 23.07 0.29
CA SER A 804 -19.02 21.87 1.12
C SER A 804 -19.09 20.60 0.29
N LEU A 805 -18.63 19.48 0.85
CA LEU A 805 -18.71 18.17 0.22
C LEU A 805 -20.17 17.76 -0.06
N GLU A 806 -21.11 18.09 0.83
CA GLU A 806 -22.55 17.88 0.60
C GLU A 806 -23.07 18.69 -0.59
N GLN A 807 -22.69 19.97 -0.68
CA GLN A 807 -23.08 20.85 -1.79
C GLN A 807 -22.50 20.34 -3.11
N TYR A 808 -21.22 19.92 -3.12
CA TYR A 808 -20.60 19.33 -4.30
C TYR A 808 -21.25 18.00 -4.71
N ARG A 809 -21.70 17.19 -3.75
CA ARG A 809 -22.43 15.94 -4.03
C ARG A 809 -23.81 16.13 -4.66
N ALA A 810 -24.39 17.33 -4.57
CA ALA A 810 -25.57 17.66 -5.37
C ALA A 810 -25.26 17.71 -6.88
N PHE A 811 -24.00 17.97 -7.25
CA PHE A 811 -23.48 17.91 -8.62
C PHE A 811 -22.86 16.54 -8.95
N GLN A 812 -21.98 16.01 -8.08
CA GLN A 812 -21.26 14.75 -8.26
C GLN A 812 -21.51 13.80 -7.07
N LYS A 813 -22.60 13.03 -7.16
CA LYS A 813 -23.14 12.21 -6.05
C LYS A 813 -22.10 11.31 -5.36
N GLU A 814 -21.23 10.68 -6.13
CA GLU A 814 -20.27 9.68 -5.63
C GLU A 814 -18.93 10.28 -5.20
N TYR A 815 -18.77 11.62 -5.26
CA TYR A 815 -17.50 12.27 -4.94
C TYR A 815 -17.11 12.09 -3.47
N LYS A 816 -15.82 11.88 -3.23
CA LYS A 816 -15.22 11.70 -1.91
C LYS A 816 -13.92 12.49 -1.86
N ASN A 817 -13.74 13.28 -0.80
CA ASN A 817 -12.47 13.92 -0.49
C ASN A 817 -11.36 12.87 -0.23
N GLY A 818 -11.73 11.67 0.23
CA GLY A 818 -10.79 10.57 0.47
C GLY A 818 -10.26 10.57 1.90
N VAL A 819 -8.95 10.30 2.04
CA VAL A 819 -8.25 10.21 3.33
C VAL A 819 -7.03 11.13 3.35
N TYR A 820 -6.56 11.41 4.55
CA TYR A 820 -5.31 12.11 4.81
C TYR A 820 -4.40 11.19 5.64
N ASP A 821 -3.09 11.28 5.41
CA ASP A 821 -2.10 10.35 5.94
C ASP A 821 -1.89 10.50 7.46
N MET A 822 -1.35 9.45 8.09
CA MET A 822 -0.90 9.43 9.48
C MET A 822 0.63 9.22 9.53
N HIS A 823 1.32 9.87 10.48
CA HIS A 823 2.77 9.71 10.65
C HIS A 823 3.06 8.64 11.71
N TYR A 824 3.06 7.37 11.28
CA TYR A 824 3.66 6.21 11.96
C TYR A 824 3.40 4.94 11.14
N LYS A 825 3.87 3.81 11.64
CA LYS A 825 3.51 2.47 11.20
C LYS A 825 2.29 1.87 11.91
N ASP A 826 1.94 0.63 11.60
CA ASP A 826 0.93 -0.19 12.31
C ASP A 826 -0.52 0.34 12.18
N GLN A 827 -0.82 1.06 11.09
CA GLN A 827 -2.15 1.63 10.83
C GLN A 827 -3.17 0.51 10.60
N VAL A 828 -4.37 0.65 11.16
CA VAL A 828 -5.47 -0.35 10.99
C VAL A 828 -6.69 0.22 10.27
N ASP A 829 -6.53 1.40 9.70
CA ASP A 829 -7.45 2.10 8.83
C ASP A 829 -6.62 2.72 7.69
N ARG A 830 -7.26 3.55 6.86
CA ARG A 830 -6.63 4.17 5.67
C ARG A 830 -5.93 5.49 5.98
N GLY A 831 -6.00 5.99 7.21
CA GLY A 831 -5.69 7.38 7.55
C GLY A 831 -6.90 8.14 8.12
N TYR A 832 -6.75 9.45 8.27
CA TYR A 832 -7.83 10.34 8.70
C TYR A 832 -8.87 10.52 7.59
N TYR A 833 -10.11 10.13 7.84
CA TYR A 833 -11.20 10.27 6.87
C TYR A 833 -11.63 11.72 6.69
N MET A 834 -11.65 12.19 5.45
CA MET A 834 -11.97 13.58 5.08
C MET A 834 -13.38 13.74 4.49
N ASN A 835 -14.30 12.79 4.74
CA ASN A 835 -15.58 12.67 4.03
C ASN A 835 -16.82 13.12 4.82
N ASP A 836 -16.67 13.90 5.91
CA ASP A 836 -17.81 14.53 6.58
C ASP A 836 -18.53 15.46 5.56
N PRO A 837 -19.85 15.35 5.36
CA PRO A 837 -20.59 16.18 4.40
C PRO A 837 -20.41 17.69 4.61
N LYS A 838 -20.09 18.12 5.83
CA LYS A 838 -19.91 19.53 6.19
C LYS A 838 -18.48 20.04 6.03
N PHE A 839 -17.51 19.19 5.67
CA PHE A 839 -16.19 19.65 5.29
C PHE A 839 -16.21 20.33 3.92
N PRO A 840 -15.28 21.25 3.63
CA PRO A 840 -15.11 21.77 2.28
C PRO A 840 -14.74 20.62 1.33
N VAL A 841 -15.16 20.74 0.08
CA VAL A 841 -14.69 19.83 -0.98
C VAL A 841 -13.22 20.12 -1.27
N ILE A 842 -12.39 19.08 -1.34
CA ILE A 842 -10.95 19.14 -1.67
C ILE A 842 -10.61 18.12 -2.74
N ARG A 843 -9.40 18.19 -3.33
CA ARG A 843 -8.98 17.34 -4.46
C ARG A 843 -9.85 17.53 -5.71
N THR A 844 -10.46 18.70 -5.84
CA THR A 844 -11.07 19.17 -7.08
C THR A 844 -10.01 19.92 -7.87
N ASN A 845 -10.02 19.74 -9.19
CA ASN A 845 -9.21 20.58 -10.07
C ASN A 845 -10.00 21.83 -10.52
N TRP A 846 -9.32 22.78 -11.14
CA TRP A 846 -9.92 24.04 -11.57
C TRP A 846 -11.03 23.84 -12.61
N ASP A 847 -10.87 22.87 -13.51
CA ASP A 847 -11.87 22.53 -14.53
C ASP A 847 -13.15 21.96 -13.90
N GLU A 848 -13.02 21.07 -12.91
CA GLU A 848 -14.13 20.51 -12.13
C GLU A 848 -14.86 21.59 -11.32
N ALA A 849 -14.13 22.54 -10.75
CA ALA A 849 -14.71 23.67 -10.03
C ALA A 849 -15.52 24.60 -10.94
N ASN A 850 -15.05 24.86 -12.17
CA ASN A 850 -15.83 25.59 -13.16
C ASN A 850 -17.05 24.79 -13.66
N ALA A 851 -16.92 23.47 -13.83
CA ALA A 851 -18.07 22.63 -14.20
C ALA A 851 -19.17 22.66 -13.13
N PHE A 852 -18.81 22.74 -11.85
CA PHE A 852 -19.77 22.98 -10.76
C PHE A 852 -20.43 24.37 -10.88
N CYS A 853 -19.66 25.42 -11.20
CA CYS A 853 -20.19 26.76 -11.42
C CYS A 853 -21.22 26.76 -12.57
N ASP A 854 -20.90 26.14 -13.70
CA ASP A 854 -21.80 26.03 -14.85
C ASP A 854 -23.09 25.29 -14.52
N TRP A 855 -22.98 24.17 -13.77
CA TRP A 855 -24.13 23.41 -13.30
C TRP A 855 -25.03 24.25 -12.40
N LEU A 856 -24.44 24.95 -11.43
CA LEU A 856 -25.19 25.80 -10.50
C LEU A 856 -25.82 26.99 -11.23
N GLY A 857 -25.10 27.61 -12.16
CA GLY A 857 -25.60 28.71 -12.98
C GLY A 857 -26.83 28.32 -13.80
N LYS A 858 -26.80 27.15 -14.45
CA LYS A 858 -27.95 26.58 -15.17
C LYS A 858 -29.14 26.34 -14.23
N LYS A 859 -28.90 25.81 -13.03
CA LYS A 859 -29.95 25.54 -12.04
C LYS A 859 -30.62 26.82 -11.55
N LEU A 860 -29.86 27.90 -11.39
CA LEU A 860 -30.35 29.18 -10.85
C LEU A 860 -30.85 30.15 -11.92
N GLY A 861 -30.55 29.90 -13.20
CA GLY A 861 -30.75 30.90 -14.27
C GLY A 861 -29.90 32.15 -14.03
N LYS A 862 -28.70 31.99 -13.48
CA LYS A 862 -27.76 33.07 -13.12
C LYS A 862 -26.36 32.77 -13.65
N GLN A 863 -25.54 33.81 -13.82
CA GLN A 863 -24.13 33.64 -14.13
C GLN A 863 -23.36 33.34 -12.85
N VAL A 864 -23.03 32.07 -12.63
CA VAL A 864 -22.21 31.59 -11.52
C VAL A 864 -20.80 31.32 -12.02
N LYS A 865 -19.77 31.74 -11.27
CA LYS A 865 -18.36 31.52 -11.63
C LYS A 865 -17.45 31.49 -10.40
N LEU A 866 -16.19 31.10 -10.60
CA LEU A 866 -15.13 31.31 -9.61
C LEU A 866 -14.80 32.82 -9.50
N PRO A 867 -14.55 33.36 -8.30
CA PRO A 867 -14.10 34.73 -8.15
C PRO A 867 -12.76 34.93 -8.87
N SER A 868 -12.51 36.12 -9.42
CA SER A 868 -11.14 36.52 -9.79
C SER A 868 -10.30 36.74 -8.53
N SER A 869 -8.97 36.74 -8.67
CA SER A 869 -8.07 37.02 -7.53
C SER A 869 -8.38 38.36 -6.85
N SER A 870 -8.63 39.43 -7.63
CA SER A 870 -9.01 40.74 -7.07
C SER A 870 -10.37 40.71 -6.36
N GLN A 871 -11.36 39.98 -6.88
CA GLN A 871 -12.65 39.81 -6.20
C GLN A 871 -12.50 39.00 -4.90
N TRP A 872 -11.69 37.95 -4.91
CA TRP A 872 -11.45 37.14 -3.73
C TRP A 872 -10.71 37.94 -2.65
N GLU A 873 -9.63 38.64 -3.00
CA GLU A 873 -8.85 39.43 -2.03
C GLU A 873 -9.66 40.60 -1.45
N TRP A 874 -10.41 41.32 -2.29
CA TRP A 874 -11.32 42.37 -1.83
C TRP A 874 -12.31 41.84 -0.79
N ALA A 875 -12.95 40.70 -1.10
CA ALA A 875 -13.89 40.03 -0.23
C ALA A 875 -13.23 39.52 1.06
N CYS A 876 -12.00 38.99 0.98
CA CYS A 876 -11.22 38.48 2.10
C CYS A 876 -10.92 39.59 3.12
N ARG A 877 -10.41 40.72 2.60
CA ARG A 877 -9.99 41.89 3.40
C ARG A 877 -11.16 42.64 4.01
N ALA A 878 -12.28 42.75 3.30
CA ALA A 878 -13.51 43.39 3.76
C ALA A 878 -13.29 44.77 4.43
N GLY A 879 -12.42 45.60 3.86
CA GLY A 879 -12.06 46.91 4.38
C GLY A 879 -10.74 47.01 5.15
N SER A 880 -10.16 45.88 5.57
CA SER A 880 -8.89 45.83 6.32
C SER A 880 -7.66 45.94 5.43
N ALA A 881 -6.75 46.87 5.76
CA ALA A 881 -5.44 46.96 5.13
C ALA A 881 -4.41 45.98 5.72
N SER A 882 -4.70 45.34 6.85
CA SER A 882 -3.78 44.37 7.47
C SER A 882 -3.65 43.08 6.62
N PRO A 883 -2.61 42.27 6.84
CA PRO A 883 -2.41 41.02 6.08
C PRO A 883 -3.55 40.01 6.25
N VAL A 884 -4.20 40.02 7.41
CA VAL A 884 -5.40 39.24 7.72
C VAL A 884 -6.51 40.16 8.24
N ASN A 885 -7.76 39.78 8.05
CA ASN A 885 -8.89 40.65 8.37
C ASN A 885 -9.12 40.84 9.89
N TYR A 886 -8.53 39.99 10.72
CA TYR A 886 -8.64 40.02 12.17
C TYR A 886 -7.46 40.72 12.86
N GLY A 887 -6.47 41.21 12.10
CA GLY A 887 -5.30 41.91 12.66
C GLY A 887 -4.01 41.58 11.91
N GLU A 888 -2.93 41.38 12.65
CA GLU A 888 -1.60 41.07 12.14
C GLU A 888 -1.31 39.56 12.13
N LEU A 889 -0.28 39.13 11.39
CA LEU A 889 0.08 37.70 11.27
C LEU A 889 0.49 37.05 12.60
N ALA A 890 0.90 37.86 13.59
CA ALA A 890 1.27 37.40 14.92
C ALA A 890 0.06 37.13 15.82
N ASP A 891 -1.10 37.72 15.51
CA ASP A 891 -2.29 37.62 16.34
C ASP A 891 -2.86 36.19 16.38
N ASP A 892 -3.58 35.89 17.46
CA ASP A 892 -4.21 34.59 17.68
C ASP A 892 -5.34 34.35 16.66
N PHE A 893 -5.10 33.42 15.74
CA PHE A 893 -6.06 33.06 14.69
C PHE A 893 -7.08 32.01 15.14
N GLY A 894 -7.00 31.43 16.34
CA GLY A 894 -7.76 30.23 16.71
C GLY A 894 -9.29 30.38 16.67
N LYS A 895 -9.80 31.63 16.73
CA LYS A 895 -11.24 31.93 16.53
C LYS A 895 -11.60 32.35 15.11
N HIS A 896 -10.61 32.58 14.26
CA HIS A 896 -10.73 33.23 12.96
C HIS A 896 -10.37 32.33 11.77
N ALA A 897 -9.52 31.33 11.95
CA ALA A 897 -9.09 30.44 10.87
C ALA A 897 -8.65 29.06 11.37
N ASN A 898 -8.76 28.05 10.49
CA ASN A 898 -8.15 26.73 10.64
C ASN A 898 -6.79 26.71 9.93
N LEU A 899 -5.69 26.64 10.67
CA LEU A 899 -4.32 26.75 10.17
C LEU A 899 -3.39 25.79 10.92
N SER A 900 -2.14 25.66 10.45
CA SER A 900 -1.16 24.79 11.11
C SER A 900 -0.80 25.28 12.51
N ASP A 901 -1.32 24.60 13.52
CA ASP A 901 -1.28 24.99 14.92
C ASP A 901 -0.82 23.84 15.84
N VAL A 902 -0.97 23.98 17.16
CA VAL A 902 -0.59 22.96 18.15
C VAL A 902 -1.24 21.58 17.92
N ASN A 903 -2.38 21.50 17.23
CA ASN A 903 -3.05 20.23 16.92
C ASN A 903 -2.27 19.36 15.93
N MET A 904 -1.36 19.93 15.13
CA MET A 904 -0.47 19.15 14.26
C MET A 904 0.37 18.13 15.04
N LYS A 905 0.58 18.32 16.34
CA LYS A 905 1.21 17.33 17.23
C LYS A 905 0.49 15.98 17.21
N LYS A 906 -0.81 15.97 16.91
CA LYS A 906 -1.63 14.76 16.85
C LYS A 906 -1.32 13.88 15.63
N MET A 907 -0.59 14.40 14.63
CA MET A 907 -0.07 13.62 13.50
C MET A 907 0.98 12.61 13.95
N ALA A 908 1.78 12.96 14.98
CA ALA A 908 2.73 12.05 15.60
C ALA A 908 1.97 11.02 16.43
N VAL A 909 1.85 9.81 15.91
CA VAL A 909 1.09 8.72 16.53
C VAL A 909 2.01 7.54 16.90
N LYS A 910 1.57 6.64 17.79
CA LYS A 910 2.31 5.40 18.10
C LYS A 910 1.41 4.24 18.50
N GLY A 911 1.97 3.03 18.40
CA GLY A 911 1.36 1.78 18.84
C GLY A 911 0.49 1.12 17.76
N VAL A 912 -0.05 -0.06 18.06
CA VAL A 912 -0.99 -0.77 17.18
C VAL A 912 -2.33 -0.02 17.19
N ASN A 913 -2.90 0.25 16.00
CA ASN A 913 -4.00 1.21 15.85
C ASN A 913 -3.57 2.58 16.41
N PRO A 914 -2.59 3.21 15.76
CA PRO A 914 -1.74 4.21 16.38
C PRO A 914 -2.56 5.40 16.87
N LYS A 915 -2.20 5.89 18.06
CA LYS A 915 -2.87 7.03 18.70
C LYS A 915 -1.90 8.19 18.89
N PRO A 916 -2.40 9.44 18.89
CA PRO A 916 -1.58 10.62 19.15
C PRO A 916 -0.69 10.45 20.38
N ILE A 917 0.59 10.78 20.23
CA ILE A 917 1.55 10.77 21.32
C ILE A 917 1.29 12.00 22.20
N LYS A 918 1.14 11.80 23.52
CA LYS A 918 1.19 12.94 24.45
C LYS A 918 2.62 13.48 24.49
N ASN A 919 2.80 14.76 24.17
CA ASN A 919 4.11 15.43 24.10
C ASN A 919 5.10 14.68 23.20
N PRO A 920 4.84 14.61 21.89
CA PRO A 920 5.72 13.94 20.94
C PRO A 920 7.14 14.57 20.99
N PRO A 921 8.20 13.77 20.80
CA PRO A 921 9.54 14.32 20.67
C PRO A 921 9.67 15.14 19.38
N PRO A 922 10.54 16.16 19.33
CA PRO A 922 10.62 17.10 18.21
C PRO A 922 10.79 16.46 16.83
N HIS A 923 11.57 15.38 16.73
CA HIS A 923 11.81 14.67 15.46
C HIS A 923 10.55 13.95 14.90
N LEU A 924 9.52 13.71 15.73
CA LEU A 924 8.21 13.20 15.29
C LEU A 924 7.18 14.31 15.11
N ASP A 925 7.35 15.41 15.84
CA ASP A 925 6.52 16.60 15.78
C ASP A 925 7.10 17.66 14.82
N PHE A 926 7.43 17.23 13.61
CA PHE A 926 8.24 18.02 12.70
C PHE A 926 7.41 18.97 11.81
N ILE A 927 6.08 18.87 11.75
CA ILE A 927 5.28 19.73 10.85
C ILE A 927 5.40 21.20 11.30
N PRO A 928 5.78 22.14 10.41
CA PRO A 928 5.86 23.56 10.74
C PRO A 928 4.49 24.13 11.15
N LYS A 929 4.41 24.76 12.33
CA LYS A 929 3.14 25.19 12.97
C LYS A 929 3.33 26.36 13.95
N ARG A 930 2.23 26.97 14.42
CA ARG A 930 2.19 27.86 15.59
C ARG A 930 1.85 27.07 16.86
N ASP A 931 2.80 26.92 17.78
CA ASP A 931 2.63 26.11 18.99
C ASP A 931 1.80 26.77 20.10
N ASP A 932 1.59 28.08 19.99
CA ASP A 932 0.91 28.95 20.96
C ASP A 932 -0.58 29.17 20.65
N VAL A 933 -1.06 28.69 19.50
CA VAL A 933 -2.45 28.83 19.04
C VAL A 933 -3.12 27.46 18.96
N ASN A 934 -4.43 27.42 19.20
CA ASN A 934 -5.27 26.24 19.10
C ASN A 934 -6.63 26.58 18.48
N ASP A 935 -6.87 26.12 17.25
CA ASP A 935 -8.10 26.27 16.47
C ASP A 935 -9.11 25.12 16.68
N GLY A 936 -8.74 24.11 17.47
CA GLY A 936 -9.57 22.99 17.89
C GLY A 936 -9.59 21.77 16.98
N VAL A 937 -8.98 21.79 15.79
CA VAL A 937 -9.05 20.69 14.81
C VAL A 937 -7.67 20.25 14.33
N LEU A 938 -7.53 19.00 13.88
CA LEU A 938 -6.27 18.50 13.32
C LEU A 938 -6.15 18.73 11.80
N HIS A 939 -7.27 18.82 11.10
CA HIS A 939 -7.29 18.88 9.65
C HIS A 939 -8.47 19.74 9.19
N LEU A 940 -9.22 19.34 8.16
CA LEU A 940 -10.47 19.99 7.78
C LEU A 940 -11.40 20.27 8.98
N ALA A 941 -11.92 21.49 9.01
CA ALA A 941 -13.03 21.91 9.86
C ALA A 941 -14.33 21.89 9.04
N LYS A 942 -15.47 21.90 9.74
CA LYS A 942 -16.75 22.12 9.08
C LYS A 942 -16.79 23.55 8.54
N VAL A 943 -17.29 23.74 7.33
CA VAL A 943 -17.39 25.09 6.74
C VAL A 943 -18.18 26.03 7.67
N GLY A 944 -17.71 27.27 7.81
CA GLY A 944 -18.31 28.28 8.68
C GLY A 944 -18.05 28.10 10.17
N SER A 945 -17.06 27.28 10.59
CA SER A 945 -16.77 27.05 12.02
C SER A 945 -16.11 28.23 12.72
N TYR A 946 -15.42 29.10 11.98
CA TYR A 946 -14.69 30.25 12.51
C TYR A 946 -15.47 31.54 12.32
N GLN A 947 -15.06 32.60 13.02
CA GLN A 947 -15.74 33.89 12.92
C GLN A 947 -15.71 34.44 11.49
N PRO A 948 -16.83 34.98 10.99
CA PRO A 948 -16.83 35.63 9.69
C PRO A 948 -16.10 36.96 9.75
N ASN A 949 -15.62 37.41 8.59
CA ASN A 949 -15.19 38.78 8.41
C ASN A 949 -16.39 39.74 8.46
N ILE A 950 -16.13 41.04 8.36
CA ILE A 950 -17.17 42.06 8.53
C ILE A 950 -18.28 42.03 7.46
N TRP A 951 -18.06 41.34 6.34
CA TRP A 951 -19.06 41.11 5.29
C TRP A 951 -19.77 39.75 5.39
N GLY A 952 -19.53 38.99 6.45
CA GLY A 952 -20.21 37.71 6.68
C GLY A 952 -19.57 36.52 5.94
N LEU A 953 -18.34 36.66 5.45
CA LEU A 953 -17.60 35.56 4.82
C LEU A 953 -16.76 34.81 5.86
N HIS A 954 -16.87 33.50 5.87
CA HIS A 954 -16.09 32.61 6.72
C HIS A 954 -14.91 32.00 5.96
N ASP A 955 -13.93 31.51 6.73
CA ASP A 955 -12.83 30.66 6.28
C ASP A 955 -11.89 31.30 5.23
N MET A 956 -11.98 32.62 5.02
CA MET A 956 -11.16 33.35 4.03
C MET A 956 -9.64 33.29 4.32
N HIS A 957 -9.23 32.86 5.51
CA HIS A 957 -7.83 32.79 5.94
C HIS A 957 -7.42 31.37 6.38
N GLY A 958 -8.16 30.32 6.04
CA GLY A 958 -7.81 28.98 6.51
C GLY A 958 -8.75 27.91 6.00
N ASN A 959 -8.69 26.74 6.62
CA ASN A 959 -9.41 25.53 6.24
C ASN A 959 -8.89 24.97 4.91
N VAL A 960 -9.23 25.57 3.77
CA VAL A 960 -8.65 25.18 2.46
C VAL A 960 -8.25 26.42 1.66
N ALA A 961 -7.19 26.28 0.86
CA ALA A 961 -6.93 27.28 -0.16
C ALA A 961 -7.94 27.11 -1.31
N GLU A 962 -8.16 28.15 -2.12
CA GLU A 962 -9.27 28.19 -3.06
C GLU A 962 -8.87 28.57 -4.48
N TRP A 963 -9.40 27.83 -5.45
CA TRP A 963 -9.30 28.17 -6.86
C TRP A 963 -9.95 29.52 -7.19
N THR A 964 -9.25 30.36 -7.96
CA THR A 964 -9.80 31.58 -8.57
C THR A 964 -9.89 31.44 -10.09
N SER A 965 -10.61 32.33 -10.77
CA SER A 965 -10.66 32.36 -12.24
C SER A 965 -9.41 32.99 -12.88
N SER A 966 -8.50 33.56 -12.09
CA SER A 966 -7.34 34.29 -12.58
C SER A 966 -6.18 33.37 -12.95
N ASP A 967 -5.45 33.77 -13.99
CA ASP A 967 -4.22 33.11 -14.40
C ASP A 967 -3.10 33.31 -13.36
N TYR A 968 -2.17 32.37 -13.36
CA TYR A 968 -0.87 32.46 -12.73
C TYR A 968 0.21 32.29 -13.81
N ALA A 969 1.49 32.40 -13.46
CA ALA A 969 2.58 32.13 -14.40
C ALA A 969 2.54 30.68 -14.93
N ASP A 970 3.11 30.46 -16.12
CA ASP A 970 3.33 29.14 -16.75
C ASP A 970 2.07 28.28 -16.91
N ASP A 971 0.99 28.87 -17.45
CA ASP A 971 -0.32 28.23 -17.69
C ASP A 971 -0.99 27.64 -16.43
N LYS A 972 -0.55 28.06 -15.24
CA LYS A 972 -1.16 27.69 -13.97
C LYS A 972 -2.33 28.63 -13.65
N LYS A 973 -3.19 28.20 -12.73
CA LYS A 973 -4.29 29.00 -12.17
C LYS A 973 -3.97 29.42 -10.75
N THR A 974 -4.44 30.61 -10.40
CA THR A 974 -4.20 31.19 -9.08
C THR A 974 -5.07 30.50 -8.04
N VAL A 975 -4.44 30.19 -6.90
CA VAL A 975 -5.07 29.75 -5.66
C VAL A 975 -4.74 30.76 -4.57
N LEU A 976 -5.75 31.18 -3.80
CA LEU A 976 -5.62 32.12 -2.68
C LEU A 976 -6.08 31.48 -1.36
N GLY A 977 -5.74 32.11 -0.24
CA GLY A 977 -6.03 31.60 1.10
C GLY A 977 -5.01 30.57 1.56
N GLY A 978 -5.26 29.99 2.74
CA GLY A 978 -4.41 28.96 3.34
C GLY A 978 -5.23 27.76 3.81
N SER A 979 -4.56 26.66 4.15
CA SER A 979 -5.22 25.45 4.65
C SER A 979 -4.84 25.12 6.09
N TRP A 980 -5.47 24.08 6.65
CA TRP A 980 -5.11 23.47 7.94
C TRP A 980 -3.62 23.11 8.11
N ARG A 981 -2.84 23.08 7.02
CA ARG A 981 -1.41 22.75 7.00
C ARG A 981 -0.51 23.97 6.73
N ASP A 982 -1.10 25.13 6.49
CA ASP A 982 -0.36 26.36 6.21
C ASP A 982 -0.19 27.21 7.48
N ARG A 983 0.94 27.90 7.59
CA ARG A 983 1.20 28.87 8.67
C ARG A 983 0.59 30.24 8.30
N PRO A 984 0.29 31.14 9.26
CA PRO A 984 -0.46 32.38 9.01
C PRO A 984 0.01 33.24 7.83
N HIS A 985 1.33 33.38 7.62
CA HIS A 985 1.86 34.17 6.50
C HIS A 985 1.44 33.65 5.11
N ARG A 986 1.11 32.35 5.00
CA ARG A 986 0.62 31.71 3.77
C ARG A 986 -0.90 31.81 3.62
N ALA A 987 -1.58 32.36 4.62
CA ALA A 987 -3.01 32.63 4.62
C ALA A 987 -3.35 34.13 4.58
N ALA A 988 -2.33 34.99 4.39
CA ALA A 988 -2.52 36.41 4.18
C ALA A 988 -3.37 36.67 2.92
N ALA A 989 -4.15 37.75 2.91
CA ALA A 989 -5.18 38.00 1.91
C ALA A 989 -4.71 38.00 0.44
N GLY A 990 -3.44 38.34 0.18
CA GLY A 990 -2.84 38.28 -1.16
C GLY A 990 -1.78 37.20 -1.35
N PHE A 991 -1.60 36.27 -0.39
CA PHE A 991 -0.70 35.15 -0.63
C PHE A 991 -1.32 34.21 -1.66
N SER A 992 -0.63 34.03 -2.79
CA SER A 992 -1.09 33.20 -3.90
C SER A 992 -0.17 32.04 -4.22
N LEU A 993 -0.74 30.93 -4.67
CA LEU A 993 -0.02 29.80 -5.25
C LEU A 993 -0.52 29.54 -6.67
N GLY A 994 0.30 28.86 -7.48
CA GLY A 994 -0.06 28.46 -8.85
C GLY A 994 -0.08 26.94 -8.97
N PHE A 995 -1.19 26.39 -9.46
CA PHE A 995 -1.32 24.96 -9.77
C PHE A 995 -1.89 24.76 -11.17
N ARG A 996 -1.65 23.59 -11.77
CA ARG A 996 -2.15 23.27 -13.12
C ARG A 996 -3.68 23.12 -13.08
N PRO A 997 -4.43 23.58 -14.09
CA PRO A 997 -5.90 23.58 -14.04
C PRO A 997 -6.52 22.18 -13.89
N TRP A 998 -5.82 21.14 -14.35
CA TRP A 998 -6.24 19.74 -14.25
C TRP A 998 -5.72 19.01 -12.99
N GLN A 999 -4.86 19.64 -12.18
CA GLN A 999 -4.27 19.04 -10.99
C GLN A 999 -5.26 19.01 -9.82
N LYS A 1000 -5.40 17.84 -9.20
CA LYS A 1000 -6.17 17.65 -7.96
C LYS A 1000 -5.25 17.85 -6.77
N VAL A 1001 -5.43 18.94 -6.03
CA VAL A 1001 -4.56 19.30 -4.89
C VAL A 1001 -5.25 18.94 -3.58
N TYR A 1002 -4.52 18.28 -2.67
CA TYR A 1002 -5.07 17.72 -1.43
C TYR A 1002 -5.75 18.73 -0.51
N ASN A 1003 -5.32 19.99 -0.51
CA ASN A 1003 -5.80 21.03 0.40
C ASN A 1003 -6.40 22.24 -0.33
N VAL A 1004 -6.80 22.07 -1.59
CA VAL A 1004 -7.45 23.12 -2.39
C VAL A 1004 -8.91 22.75 -2.66
N GLY A 1005 -9.80 23.66 -2.29
CA GLY A 1005 -11.21 23.68 -2.63
C GLY A 1005 -11.54 24.89 -3.48
N PHE A 1006 -12.77 25.39 -3.37
CA PHE A 1006 -13.20 26.61 -4.06
C PHE A 1006 -14.47 27.19 -3.44
N ARG A 1007 -14.74 28.46 -3.75
CA ARG A 1007 -16.04 29.12 -3.54
C ARG A 1007 -16.53 29.76 -4.83
N VAL A 1008 -17.80 30.14 -4.86
CA VAL A 1008 -18.47 30.63 -6.07
C VAL A 1008 -19.09 32.01 -5.87
N ILE A 1009 -19.22 32.75 -6.97
CA ILE A 1009 -19.90 34.05 -7.01
C ILE A 1009 -21.04 34.08 -8.03
N ILE A 1010 -22.02 34.94 -7.80
CA ILE A 1010 -23.06 35.35 -8.75
C ILE A 1010 -22.88 36.85 -9.02
N GLU A 1011 -22.58 37.23 -10.25
CA GLU A 1011 -22.47 38.65 -10.60
C GLU A 1011 -23.85 39.32 -10.70
N GLU A 1012 -23.92 40.59 -10.29
CA GLU A 1012 -25.09 41.45 -10.52
C GLU A 1012 -25.11 42.06 -11.93
#